data_AF-A0A0Q9R7G9-F1
#
_entry.id   AF-A0A0Q9R7G9-F1
#
_cell.length_a   1.000
_cell.length_b   1.000
_cell.length_c   1.000
_cell.angle_alpha   90.00
_cell.angle_beta   90.00
_cell.angle_gamma   90.00
#
_symmetry.space_group_name_H-M   'P 1'
#
loop_
_entity.id
_entity.type
_entity.pdbx_description
1 polymer ?
#
loop_
_entity_poly.entity_id
_entity_poly.type
_entity_poly.pdbx_seq_one_letter_code
_entity_poly.pdbx_strand_id
1 'polypeptide(L)'
;MTTYFNEQDSIQTRLGKDNKQTLKVLADRYIGANPPVPFAFRAFSRGGVLQNVKGMFDLDLGRRFPEAKPGQFSYAYALVWSDGERNLDVLFNCLGPIQFYFNDELMYRSTVIDEIKPDATVKLNLDFVKGWNRLFIKAKHTAAGFGCLFGSDEAKVRILNVLAPFTERLGHAGWVFSSPIDHDIFEGRSLPDAMSSEKNNGLRWLPNREWDENELSLPNCERLFGRQPGKQAFAWTQLNNLRPGREACLIKGYAAGALTVWLEGKLVLDHTEEGNFHIEVPLTYGQHNLLIRSVCGNNPWGFALEASIGEEVVPLRLPKQVHGVADPWLYVGPLAANVSLSYEDFVQTDRVYTLDVNAEEKAYWRLDCPDTWIRPYYENAMLSNKWTVGNVTNYARWDYPLGVTIYGLLQTGRLLERADITQYALDHVQSCTDMFGYSLWDREQYGFPAINQQLVMMKMLDNCGSFGSAMLEAYQEDEDQGFMAIANRIANFIFHGLERKEDGAFYRICQDEYSENTMWADDLYMSTPFLCRYARITGVSEALDEAAKQFLLFRKYLYMPEERIMSHVFDFKYGIPTGIPWGRGNGWTLFSLTEVLEALPAAHEARPALVDFFNELCGGYADLQAESGLWHQVLNDTDAYEEASCTAMFAYSFARGVRFGWLREPQRFIEAALKAWDGLTRIAIDAQGNVHGVCSGSRYAFTADYYKKDLLTVKNDNHGVGIMMLAGSEVVKLNQWLADPLEVAQ
;
A
#
# COMPACT_ATOMS: atom_id res chain seq x y z
N MET A 1 -24.84 2.91 28.34
CA MET A 1 -23.70 3.84 28.15
C MET A 1 -22.47 2.97 27.86
N THR A 2 -21.92 3.11 26.66
CA THR A 2 -20.69 2.40 26.27
C THR A 2 -19.49 3.10 26.93
N THR A 3 -18.64 2.35 27.62
CA THR A 3 -17.39 2.88 28.20
C THR A 3 -16.22 2.04 27.69
N TYR A 4 -15.31 2.66 26.92
CA TYR A 4 -14.18 1.94 26.31
C TYR A 4 -13.00 1.76 27.26
N PHE A 5 -12.83 2.69 28.19
CA PHE A 5 -11.81 2.69 29.23
C PHE A 5 -12.34 3.43 30.47
N ASN A 6 -11.58 3.42 31.57
CA ASN A 6 -11.96 4.15 32.78
C ASN A 6 -11.86 5.67 32.54
N GLU A 7 -12.84 6.45 32.97
CA GLU A 7 -12.84 7.92 32.78
C GLU A 7 -11.57 8.62 33.28
N GLN A 8 -10.89 8.08 34.29
CA GLN A 8 -9.60 8.59 34.79
C GLN A 8 -8.45 8.44 33.78
N ASP A 9 -8.58 7.52 32.84
CA ASP A 9 -7.66 7.29 31.74
C ASP A 9 -8.01 8.15 30.51
N SER A 10 -9.10 8.93 30.53
CA SER A 10 -9.49 9.79 29.41
C SER A 10 -8.51 10.94 29.19
N ILE A 11 -8.37 11.35 27.93
CA ILE A 11 -7.56 12.53 27.59
C ILE A 11 -8.12 13.80 28.23
N GLN A 12 -9.45 13.90 28.35
CA GLN A 12 -10.11 15.04 28.99
C GLN A 12 -9.81 15.13 30.49
N THR A 13 -9.74 14.01 31.21
CA THR A 13 -9.33 14.03 32.63
C THR A 13 -7.89 14.55 32.79
N ARG A 14 -7.01 14.28 31.81
CA ARG A 14 -5.61 14.71 31.86
C ARG A 14 -5.37 16.13 31.38
N LEU A 15 -6.04 16.56 30.32
CA LEU A 15 -5.77 17.80 29.62
C LEU A 15 -6.91 18.83 29.74
N GLY A 16 -8.03 18.46 30.37
CA GLY A 16 -9.23 19.27 30.41
C GLY A 16 -9.81 19.46 29.00
N LYS A 17 -10.29 20.67 28.72
CA LYS A 17 -10.86 21.06 27.42
C LYS A 17 -9.83 21.72 26.49
N ASP A 18 -8.55 21.39 26.66
CA ASP A 18 -7.50 21.83 25.73
C ASP A 18 -7.51 20.97 24.47
N ASN A 19 -8.32 21.42 23.50
CA ASN A 19 -8.51 20.72 22.23
C ASN A 19 -7.22 20.72 21.39
N LYS A 20 -6.42 21.79 21.41
CA LYS A 20 -5.16 21.85 20.66
C LYS A 20 -4.14 20.86 21.21
N GLN A 21 -4.03 20.76 22.53
CA GLN A 21 -3.14 19.77 23.16
C GLN A 21 -3.64 18.34 22.94
N THR A 22 -4.96 18.11 22.94
CA THR A 22 -5.55 16.81 22.56
C THR A 22 -5.16 16.40 21.14
N LEU A 23 -5.28 17.31 20.17
CA LEU A 23 -4.88 17.08 18.78
C LEU A 23 -3.38 16.78 18.64
N LYS A 24 -2.53 17.51 19.37
CA LYS A 24 -1.09 17.25 19.41
C LYS A 24 -0.80 15.82 19.85
N VAL A 25 -1.44 15.35 20.92
CA VAL A 25 -1.23 14.00 21.47
C VAL A 25 -1.72 12.92 20.48
N LEU A 26 -2.86 13.13 19.81
CA LEU A 26 -3.35 12.22 18.77
C LEU A 26 -2.35 12.08 17.61
N ALA A 27 -1.86 13.21 17.08
CA ALA A 27 -0.92 13.21 15.95
C ALA A 27 0.42 12.58 16.34
N ASP A 28 1.01 13.00 17.48
CA ASP A 28 2.28 12.45 17.97
C ASP A 28 2.15 10.93 18.25
N ARG A 29 0.99 10.47 18.76
CA ARG A 29 0.72 9.04 19.00
C ARG A 29 0.68 8.23 17.71
N TYR A 30 0.03 8.76 16.67
CA TYR A 30 -0.04 8.11 15.36
C TYR A 30 1.34 8.04 14.69
N ILE A 31 2.06 9.16 14.63
CA ILE A 31 3.40 9.23 14.03
C ILE A 31 4.36 8.28 14.76
N GLY A 32 4.35 8.29 16.09
CA GLY A 32 5.20 7.41 16.89
C GLY A 32 4.87 5.91 16.72
N ALA A 33 3.63 5.56 16.38
CA ALA A 33 3.24 4.19 16.06
C ALA A 33 3.58 3.77 14.62
N ASN A 34 3.77 4.73 13.72
CA ASN A 34 3.97 4.52 12.30
C ASN A 34 5.26 5.24 11.81
N PRO A 35 6.44 4.84 12.30
CA PRO A 35 7.69 5.49 11.91
C PRO A 35 7.94 5.40 10.39
N PRO A 36 8.70 6.35 9.81
CA PRO A 36 9.02 6.40 8.38
C PRO A 36 10.06 5.35 7.99
N VAL A 37 9.69 4.07 8.10
CA VAL A 37 10.52 2.94 7.70
C VAL A 37 10.39 2.76 6.18
N PRO A 38 11.50 2.73 5.42
CA PRO A 38 11.45 2.56 3.98
C PRO A 38 11.02 1.16 3.56
N PHE A 39 10.71 0.97 2.28
CA PHE A 39 10.47 -0.35 1.71
C PHE A 39 11.66 -1.29 1.94
N ALA A 40 11.36 -2.56 2.21
CA ALA A 40 12.38 -3.60 2.25
C ALA A 40 12.69 -4.05 0.82
N PHE A 41 13.88 -3.73 0.32
CA PHE A 41 14.35 -4.27 -0.95
C PHE A 41 14.88 -5.69 -0.75
N ARG A 42 14.49 -6.60 -1.63
CA ARG A 42 14.93 -8.00 -1.61
C ARG A 42 15.39 -8.44 -2.98
N ALA A 43 16.36 -9.35 -3.00
CA ALA A 43 16.69 -10.11 -4.19
C ALA A 43 15.48 -10.95 -4.62
N PHE A 44 15.07 -10.80 -5.87
CA PHE A 44 13.92 -11.46 -6.45
C PHE A 44 14.28 -12.05 -7.82
N SER A 45 14.09 -13.35 -7.99
CA SER A 45 14.41 -14.04 -9.24
C SER A 45 13.17 -14.20 -10.11
N ARG A 46 13.26 -13.73 -11.37
CA ARG A 46 12.20 -13.89 -12.37
C ARG A 46 11.99 -15.36 -12.77
N GLY A 47 13.02 -16.20 -12.61
CA GLY A 47 12.92 -17.65 -12.79
C GLY A 47 12.12 -18.38 -11.70
N GLY A 48 11.75 -17.66 -10.62
CA GLY A 48 10.95 -18.18 -9.51
C GLY A 48 9.46 -18.37 -9.84
N VAL A 49 8.66 -18.49 -8.78
CA VAL A 49 7.19 -18.58 -8.86
C VAL A 49 6.60 -17.17 -8.85
N LEU A 50 6.15 -16.71 -10.02
CA LEU A 50 5.54 -15.39 -10.21
C LEU A 50 4.07 -15.41 -9.84
N GLN A 51 3.46 -14.24 -9.69
CA GLN A 51 2.02 -14.11 -9.45
C GLN A 51 1.29 -13.81 -10.76
N ASN A 52 0.03 -14.22 -10.86
CA ASN A 52 -0.86 -13.77 -11.93
C ASN A 52 -1.55 -12.44 -11.56
N VAL A 53 -2.37 -11.91 -12.47
CA VAL A 53 -3.10 -10.63 -12.28
C VAL A 53 -4.09 -10.61 -11.10
N LYS A 54 -4.43 -11.78 -10.55
CA LYS A 54 -5.26 -11.92 -9.34
C LYS A 54 -4.42 -11.98 -8.05
N GLY A 55 -3.09 -11.97 -8.16
CA GLY A 55 -2.17 -12.11 -7.03
C GLY A 55 -1.88 -13.55 -6.61
N MET A 56 -2.30 -14.54 -7.41
CA MET A 56 -2.04 -15.95 -7.14
C MET A 56 -0.66 -16.36 -7.68
N PHE A 57 0.20 -16.91 -6.85
CA PHE A 57 1.44 -17.56 -7.23
C PHE A 57 1.16 -18.72 -8.19
N ASP A 58 1.82 -18.68 -9.34
CA ASP A 58 1.65 -19.62 -10.45
C ASP A 58 2.73 -20.72 -10.39
N LEU A 59 2.37 -21.78 -9.67
CA LEU A 59 3.13 -23.01 -9.53
C LEU A 59 2.61 -24.07 -10.53
N ASP A 60 2.38 -23.69 -11.78
CA ASP A 60 2.17 -24.63 -12.88
C ASP A 60 3.50 -25.33 -13.21
N LEU A 61 3.71 -26.48 -12.57
CA LEU A 61 4.92 -27.30 -12.72
C LEU A 61 4.91 -28.07 -14.03
N GLY A 62 3.74 -28.33 -14.61
CA GLY A 62 3.61 -28.98 -15.92
C GLY A 62 4.16 -28.10 -17.03
N ARG A 63 3.81 -26.80 -16.99
CA ARG A 63 4.38 -25.81 -17.90
C ARG A 63 5.88 -25.59 -17.68
N ARG A 64 6.35 -25.63 -16.42
CA ARG A 64 7.78 -25.45 -16.09
C ARG A 64 8.63 -26.66 -16.45
N PHE A 65 8.07 -27.87 -16.37
CA PHE A 65 8.74 -29.13 -16.65
C PHE A 65 7.93 -29.96 -17.65
N PRO A 66 7.90 -29.57 -18.94
CA PRO A 66 7.12 -30.27 -19.96
C PRO A 66 7.58 -31.73 -20.15
N GLU A 67 8.84 -32.03 -19.80
CA GLU A 67 9.44 -33.36 -19.89
C GLU A 67 9.21 -34.23 -18.63
N ALA A 68 8.47 -33.71 -17.63
CA ALA A 68 8.14 -34.48 -16.43
C ALA A 68 7.33 -35.72 -16.81
N LYS A 69 7.60 -36.86 -16.16
CA LYS A 69 6.90 -38.13 -16.41
C LYS A 69 5.76 -38.32 -15.42
N PRO A 70 4.63 -38.92 -15.82
CA PRO A 70 3.57 -39.28 -14.88
C PRO A 70 4.13 -40.11 -13.72
N GLY A 71 3.74 -39.77 -12.49
CA GLY A 71 4.23 -40.38 -11.26
C GLY A 71 5.36 -39.62 -10.57
N GLN A 72 6.06 -38.72 -11.27
CA GLN A 72 7.11 -37.90 -10.66
C GLN A 72 6.55 -36.89 -9.66
N PHE A 73 7.40 -36.48 -8.72
CA PHE A 73 7.08 -35.51 -7.67
C PHE A 73 7.94 -34.26 -7.81
N SER A 74 7.38 -33.11 -7.43
CA SER A 74 8.12 -31.88 -7.20
C SER A 74 7.53 -31.17 -5.99
N TYR A 75 8.39 -30.44 -5.29
CA TYR A 75 8.07 -29.77 -4.04
C TYR A 75 8.22 -28.27 -4.20
N ALA A 76 7.37 -27.49 -3.53
CA ALA A 76 7.57 -26.05 -3.38
C ALA A 76 7.56 -25.68 -1.90
N TYR A 77 8.42 -24.74 -1.52
CA TYR A 77 8.60 -24.34 -0.13
C TYR A 77 8.78 -22.82 -0.03
N ALA A 78 8.11 -22.21 0.95
CA ALA A 78 8.28 -20.81 1.27
C ALA A 78 8.07 -20.52 2.77
N LEU A 79 8.58 -19.37 3.18
CA LEU A 79 8.47 -18.80 4.52
C LEU A 79 7.62 -17.53 4.51
N VAL A 80 6.85 -17.36 5.58
CA VAL A 80 6.06 -16.15 5.83
C VAL A 80 6.30 -15.70 7.26
N TRP A 81 6.84 -14.48 7.41
CA TRP A 81 6.91 -13.83 8.72
C TRP A 81 5.54 -13.28 9.13
N SER A 82 5.18 -13.43 10.40
CA SER A 82 4.04 -12.77 11.02
C SER A 82 4.46 -12.07 12.32
N ASP A 83 4.13 -10.79 12.46
CA ASP A 83 4.48 -10.00 13.66
C ASP A 83 3.63 -10.33 14.89
N GLY A 84 2.55 -11.07 14.68
CA GLY A 84 1.61 -11.52 15.70
C GLY A 84 0.74 -12.67 15.18
N GLU A 85 -0.22 -13.09 16.00
CA GLU A 85 -1.24 -14.03 15.57
C GLU A 85 -2.20 -13.36 14.59
N ARG A 86 -2.46 -14.01 13.45
CA ARG A 86 -3.42 -13.50 12.46
C ARG A 86 -4.01 -14.63 11.64
N ASN A 87 -5.23 -14.40 11.20
CA ASN A 87 -5.94 -15.33 10.36
C ASN A 87 -5.97 -14.82 8.91
N LEU A 88 -5.69 -15.70 7.95
CA LEU A 88 -5.70 -15.39 6.52
C LEU A 88 -6.37 -16.49 5.72
N ASP A 89 -7.35 -16.11 4.93
CA ASP A 89 -7.91 -16.96 3.91
C ASP A 89 -6.97 -17.04 2.70
N VAL A 90 -6.67 -18.26 2.25
CA VAL A 90 -5.89 -18.56 1.05
C VAL A 90 -6.71 -19.38 0.06
N LEU A 91 -6.38 -19.23 -1.21
CA LEU A 91 -7.03 -19.89 -2.33
C LEU A 91 -6.06 -20.85 -3.01
N PHE A 92 -6.60 -21.97 -3.47
CA PHE A 92 -5.93 -22.92 -4.35
C PHE A 92 -6.75 -23.15 -5.62
N ASN A 93 -6.08 -23.20 -6.76
CA ASN A 93 -6.60 -23.86 -7.96
C ASN A 93 -5.67 -25.02 -8.28
N CYS A 94 -6.16 -26.26 -8.14
CA CYS A 94 -5.32 -27.43 -8.38
C CYS A 94 -5.13 -27.65 -9.88
N LEU A 95 -3.89 -27.83 -10.31
CA LEU A 95 -3.54 -28.19 -11.68
C LEU A 95 -3.09 -29.65 -11.76
N GLY A 96 -3.44 -30.45 -10.76
CA GLY A 96 -3.02 -31.83 -10.57
C GLY A 96 -3.00 -32.19 -9.08
N PRO A 97 -2.64 -33.44 -8.71
CA PRO A 97 -2.65 -33.87 -7.32
C PRO A 97 -1.63 -33.12 -6.46
N ILE A 98 -2.10 -32.53 -5.35
CA ILE A 98 -1.26 -31.85 -4.38
C ILE A 98 -1.56 -32.25 -2.93
N GLN A 99 -0.55 -32.10 -2.08
CA GLN A 99 -0.66 -32.05 -0.63
C GLN A 99 -0.06 -30.74 -0.15
N PHE A 100 -0.80 -30.00 0.68
CA PHE A 100 -0.37 -28.74 1.26
C PHE A 100 -0.22 -28.87 2.76
N TYR A 101 0.97 -28.47 3.22
CA TYR A 101 1.36 -28.46 4.61
C TYR A 101 1.58 -27.03 5.08
N PHE A 102 0.96 -26.70 6.21
CA PHE A 102 1.15 -25.44 6.91
C PHE A 102 1.76 -25.71 8.26
N ASN A 103 2.91 -25.09 8.55
CA ASN A 103 3.64 -25.32 9.80
C ASN A 103 3.91 -26.81 10.12
N ASP A 104 4.22 -27.60 9.09
CA ASP A 104 4.46 -29.06 9.10
C ASP A 104 3.22 -29.93 9.30
N GLU A 105 2.03 -29.35 9.43
CA GLU A 105 0.77 -30.06 9.51
C GLU A 105 0.11 -30.15 8.13
N LEU A 106 -0.38 -31.35 7.77
CA LEU A 106 -1.13 -31.54 6.52
C LEU A 106 -2.50 -30.87 6.64
N MET A 107 -2.65 -29.72 5.98
CA MET A 107 -3.91 -28.95 6.00
C MET A 107 -4.85 -29.35 4.88
N TYR A 108 -4.32 -29.77 3.74
CA TYR A 108 -5.13 -30.06 2.57
C TYR A 108 -4.50 -31.10 1.66
N ARG A 109 -5.37 -31.91 1.06
CA ARG A 109 -5.05 -32.86 0.00
C ARG A 109 -6.10 -32.69 -1.10
N SER A 110 -5.66 -32.57 -2.34
CA SER A 110 -6.57 -32.48 -3.49
C SER A 110 -7.51 -33.67 -3.58
N THR A 111 -8.74 -33.40 -3.98
CA THR A 111 -9.73 -34.42 -4.36
C THR A 111 -9.74 -34.59 -5.88
N VAL A 112 -10.39 -35.67 -6.34
CA VAL A 112 -10.56 -35.94 -7.78
C VAL A 112 -11.27 -34.79 -8.49
N ILE A 113 -12.19 -34.09 -7.82
CA ILE A 113 -12.89 -32.94 -8.41
C ILE A 113 -11.95 -31.75 -8.58
N ASP A 114 -11.15 -31.46 -7.57
CA ASP A 114 -10.17 -30.37 -7.61
C ASP A 114 -9.14 -30.60 -8.73
N GLU A 115 -8.76 -31.85 -8.95
CA GLU A 115 -7.76 -32.24 -9.96
C GLU A 115 -8.29 -32.17 -11.40
N ILE A 116 -9.58 -32.44 -11.62
CA ILE A 116 -10.18 -32.51 -12.97
C ILE A 116 -10.85 -31.19 -13.38
N LYS A 117 -11.15 -30.30 -12.42
CA LYS A 117 -11.74 -28.98 -12.67
C LYS A 117 -10.72 -27.87 -12.36
N PRO A 118 -9.94 -27.39 -13.35
CA PRO A 118 -8.93 -26.35 -13.13
C PRO A 118 -9.48 -25.03 -12.59
N ASP A 119 -10.78 -24.76 -12.81
CA ASP A 119 -11.51 -23.60 -12.32
C ASP A 119 -12.04 -23.77 -10.89
N ALA A 120 -11.97 -24.98 -10.32
CA ALA A 120 -12.34 -25.20 -8.93
C ALA A 120 -11.37 -24.45 -8.01
N THR A 121 -11.94 -23.56 -7.19
CA THR A 121 -11.20 -22.84 -6.16
C THR A 121 -11.48 -23.46 -4.80
N VAL A 122 -10.41 -23.88 -4.12
CA VAL A 122 -10.45 -24.32 -2.73
C VAL A 122 -10.02 -23.16 -1.84
N LYS A 123 -10.83 -22.85 -0.84
CA LYS A 123 -10.54 -21.81 0.15
C LYS A 123 -10.17 -22.45 1.48
N LEU A 124 -8.97 -22.15 1.98
CA LEU A 124 -8.48 -22.60 3.28
C LEU A 124 -8.25 -21.41 4.19
N ASN A 125 -8.42 -21.62 5.48
CA ASN A 125 -8.22 -20.63 6.51
C ASN A 125 -6.95 -20.97 7.28
N LEU A 126 -5.97 -20.05 7.32
CA LEU A 126 -4.66 -20.26 7.95
C LEU A 126 -4.48 -19.34 9.15
N ASP A 127 -4.14 -19.95 10.29
CA ASP A 127 -3.80 -19.24 11.52
C ASP A 127 -2.28 -19.08 11.64
N PHE A 128 -1.78 -17.93 11.21
CA PHE A 128 -0.38 -17.57 11.36
C PHE A 128 -0.06 -17.26 12.82
N VAL A 129 1.04 -17.83 13.32
CA VAL A 129 1.59 -17.53 14.64
C VAL A 129 2.71 -16.49 14.50
N LYS A 130 3.02 -15.78 15.60
CA LYS A 130 4.16 -14.86 15.63
C LYS A 130 5.45 -15.59 15.26
N GLY A 131 6.20 -15.03 14.30
CA GLY A 131 7.44 -15.57 13.79
C GLY A 131 7.32 -16.20 12.40
N TRP A 132 8.22 -17.14 12.09
CA TRP A 132 8.27 -17.81 10.80
C TRP A 132 7.22 -18.91 10.69
N ASN A 133 6.35 -18.78 9.68
CA ASN A 133 5.39 -19.79 9.27
C ASN A 133 5.85 -20.44 7.96
N ARG A 134 5.62 -21.75 7.83
CA ARG A 134 6.14 -22.60 6.75
C ARG A 134 5.01 -23.03 5.82
N LEU A 135 5.18 -22.78 4.53
CA LEU A 135 4.24 -23.20 3.48
C LEU A 135 4.91 -24.23 2.59
N PHE A 136 4.50 -25.50 2.66
CA PHE A 136 5.11 -26.57 1.87
C PHE A 136 4.06 -27.27 0.99
N ILE A 137 4.34 -27.37 -0.30
CA ILE A 137 3.48 -28.03 -1.29
C ILE A 137 4.22 -29.21 -1.87
N LYS A 138 3.59 -30.37 -1.87
CA LYS A 138 4.01 -31.56 -2.61
C LYS A 138 3.06 -31.76 -3.77
N ALA A 139 3.59 -31.76 -4.99
CA ALA A 139 2.82 -32.00 -6.20
C ALA A 139 3.25 -33.32 -6.84
N LYS A 140 2.29 -34.05 -7.41
CA LYS A 140 2.54 -35.26 -8.20
C LYS A 140 2.09 -35.04 -9.64
N HIS A 141 2.96 -35.35 -10.60
CA HIS A 141 2.60 -35.27 -12.01
C HIS A 141 1.67 -36.42 -12.40
N THR A 142 0.56 -36.09 -13.03
CA THR A 142 -0.40 -37.05 -13.60
C THR A 142 -0.93 -36.56 -14.94
N ALA A 143 -1.76 -37.36 -15.61
CA ALA A 143 -2.44 -36.93 -16.82
C ALA A 143 -3.43 -35.77 -16.59
N ALA A 144 -3.88 -35.54 -15.35
CA ALA A 144 -4.71 -34.38 -15.00
C ALA A 144 -3.89 -33.08 -14.90
N GLY A 145 -2.57 -33.19 -14.73
CA GLY A 145 -1.61 -32.08 -14.71
C GLY A 145 -0.60 -32.17 -13.57
N PHE A 146 0.07 -31.05 -13.27
CA PHE A 146 1.15 -30.94 -12.29
C PHE A 146 1.24 -29.55 -11.65
N GLY A 147 0.97 -29.46 -10.35
CA GLY A 147 1.13 -28.22 -9.56
C GLY A 147 -0.19 -27.54 -9.21
N CYS A 148 -0.16 -26.24 -8.94
CA CYS A 148 -1.33 -25.46 -8.54
C CYS A 148 -1.12 -23.95 -8.73
N LEU A 149 -2.19 -23.18 -8.56
CA LEU A 149 -2.12 -21.76 -8.20
C LEU A 149 -2.37 -21.62 -6.70
N PHE A 150 -1.68 -20.68 -6.04
CA PHE A 150 -1.82 -20.41 -4.60
C PHE A 150 -1.76 -18.92 -4.30
N GLY A 151 -2.64 -18.37 -3.47
CA GLY A 151 -2.56 -16.96 -3.08
C GLY A 151 -3.50 -16.60 -1.96
N SER A 152 -3.43 -15.38 -1.46
CA SER A 152 -4.41 -14.87 -0.51
C SER A 152 -5.73 -14.53 -1.20
N ASP A 153 -6.83 -14.74 -0.49
CA ASP A 153 -8.12 -14.16 -0.88
C ASP A 153 -8.03 -12.62 -0.79
N GLU A 154 -8.60 -11.90 -1.75
CA GLU A 154 -8.47 -10.44 -1.86
C GLU A 154 -7.00 -9.93 -1.80
N ALA A 155 -6.08 -10.53 -2.57
CA ALA A 155 -4.64 -10.26 -2.53
C ALA A 155 -4.19 -8.78 -2.62
N LYS A 156 -5.05 -7.90 -3.16
CA LYS A 156 -4.82 -6.44 -3.21
C LYS A 156 -4.85 -5.76 -1.83
N VAL A 157 -5.54 -6.38 -0.86
CA VAL A 157 -5.71 -5.92 0.52
C VAL A 157 -4.98 -6.85 1.48
N ARG A 158 -5.19 -8.16 1.33
CA ARG A 158 -4.58 -9.19 2.17
C ARG A 158 -3.24 -9.64 1.59
N ILE A 159 -2.23 -8.80 1.72
CA ILE A 159 -0.91 -9.04 1.13
C ILE A 159 -0.27 -10.29 1.76
N LEU A 160 0.14 -11.23 0.90
CA LEU A 160 0.90 -12.42 1.24
C LEU A 160 2.21 -12.42 0.46
N ASN A 161 3.23 -11.80 1.04
CA ASN A 161 4.60 -11.92 0.56
C ASN A 161 5.24 -13.18 1.12
N VAL A 162 6.05 -13.86 0.33
CA VAL A 162 6.75 -15.06 0.78
C VAL A 162 8.24 -14.91 0.55
N LEU A 163 9.04 -15.56 1.39
CA LEU A 163 10.49 -15.61 1.29
C LEU A 163 10.98 -17.03 1.05
N ALA A 164 12.14 -17.14 0.43
CA ALA A 164 12.78 -18.42 0.20
C ALA A 164 13.26 -19.01 1.54
N PRO A 165 13.07 -20.32 1.77
CA PRO A 165 13.69 -21.04 2.88
C PRO A 165 15.18 -21.30 2.59
N PHE A 166 15.84 -21.88 3.58
CA PHE A 166 17.23 -22.32 3.62
C PHE A 166 18.25 -21.21 3.87
N THR A 167 19.34 -21.57 4.55
CA THR A 167 20.41 -20.65 4.97
C THR A 167 21.01 -19.88 3.80
N GLU A 168 21.18 -20.53 2.65
CA GLU A 168 21.77 -19.95 1.45
C GLU A 168 20.88 -18.92 0.76
N ARG A 169 19.58 -18.85 1.12
CA ARG A 169 18.59 -17.97 0.47
C ARG A 169 17.92 -17.01 1.45
N LEU A 170 18.43 -16.90 2.68
CA LEU A 170 17.87 -16.02 3.69
C LEU A 170 17.73 -14.59 3.15
N GLY A 171 16.49 -14.10 3.15
CA GLY A 171 16.13 -12.76 2.70
C GLY A 171 15.73 -12.63 1.23
N HIS A 172 15.94 -13.66 0.40
CA HIS A 172 15.39 -13.68 -0.97
C HIS A 172 13.87 -13.76 -0.94
N ALA A 173 13.23 -13.02 -1.84
CA ALA A 173 11.79 -13.06 -2.02
C ALA A 173 11.37 -14.18 -2.99
N GLY A 174 10.19 -14.77 -2.73
CA GLY A 174 9.56 -15.78 -3.57
C GLY A 174 9.67 -17.22 -3.05
N TRP A 175 9.01 -18.12 -3.76
CA TRP A 175 9.06 -19.57 -3.49
C TRP A 175 10.32 -20.20 -4.05
N VAL A 176 10.77 -21.29 -3.42
CA VAL A 176 11.65 -22.27 -4.07
C VAL A 176 10.83 -23.48 -4.51
N PHE A 177 11.27 -24.15 -5.57
CA PHE A 177 10.67 -25.39 -6.04
C PHE A 177 11.73 -26.38 -6.54
N SER A 178 11.48 -27.68 -6.42
CA SER A 178 12.43 -28.71 -6.83
C SER A 178 12.23 -29.12 -8.29
N SER A 179 13.29 -29.58 -8.94
CA SER A 179 13.14 -30.37 -10.17
C SER A 179 12.30 -31.64 -9.93
N PRO A 180 11.63 -32.20 -10.94
CA PRO A 180 10.89 -33.45 -10.81
C PRO A 180 11.79 -34.63 -10.45
N ILE A 181 11.33 -35.49 -9.53
CA ILE A 181 12.01 -36.72 -9.10
C ILE A 181 11.09 -37.94 -9.17
N ASP A 182 11.67 -39.13 -9.28
CA ASP A 182 10.90 -40.36 -9.58
C ASP A 182 10.11 -40.95 -8.40
N HIS A 183 10.42 -40.56 -7.16
CA HIS A 183 9.76 -41.08 -5.96
C HIS A 183 9.59 -40.00 -4.91
N ASP A 184 8.62 -40.16 -4.02
CA ASP A 184 8.41 -39.22 -2.93
C ASP A 184 9.43 -39.44 -1.81
N ILE A 185 10.37 -38.52 -1.65
CA ILE A 185 11.42 -38.60 -0.63
C ILE A 185 10.97 -38.18 0.76
N PHE A 186 9.78 -37.58 0.89
CA PHE A 186 9.19 -37.17 2.17
C PHE A 186 8.04 -38.07 2.61
N GLU A 187 7.75 -39.16 1.89
CA GLU A 187 6.73 -40.12 2.31
C GLU A 187 7.14 -40.79 3.63
N GLY A 188 6.35 -40.59 4.68
CA GLY A 188 6.63 -41.13 6.02
C GLY A 188 7.89 -40.56 6.68
N ARG A 189 8.44 -39.44 6.18
CA ARG A 189 9.58 -38.72 6.76
C ARG A 189 9.18 -37.30 7.18
N SER A 190 10.03 -36.65 7.97
CA SER A 190 9.87 -35.24 8.29
C SER A 190 10.06 -34.37 7.05
N LEU A 191 9.26 -33.31 6.95
CA LEU A 191 9.45 -32.25 5.97
C LEU A 191 10.83 -31.57 6.15
N PRO A 192 11.34 -30.89 5.11
CA PRO A 192 12.63 -30.23 5.21
C PRO A 192 12.61 -29.06 6.20
N ASP A 193 13.65 -28.97 7.04
CA ASP A 193 13.83 -27.83 7.93
C ASP A 193 14.14 -26.58 7.10
N ALA A 194 13.24 -25.60 7.21
CA ALA A 194 13.30 -24.33 6.48
C ALA A 194 14.53 -23.47 6.80
N MET A 195 15.18 -23.71 7.94
CA MET A 195 16.35 -22.93 8.38
C MET A 195 17.65 -23.73 8.23
N SER A 196 17.60 -24.89 7.59
CA SER A 196 18.77 -25.73 7.30
C SER A 196 19.38 -25.41 5.93
N SER A 197 20.54 -25.99 5.62
CA SER A 197 21.14 -25.87 4.29
C SER A 197 20.28 -26.58 3.24
N GLU A 198 20.07 -25.95 2.09
CA GLU A 198 19.31 -26.54 0.97
C GLU A 198 19.95 -27.82 0.40
N LYS A 199 21.23 -28.07 0.74
CA LYS A 199 22.00 -29.24 0.32
C LYS A 199 21.64 -30.50 1.10
N ASN A 200 21.02 -30.37 2.27
CA ASN A 200 20.71 -31.48 3.17
C ASN A 200 19.62 -32.42 2.62
N ASN A 201 18.90 -31.98 1.60
CA ASN A 201 17.62 -32.55 1.17
C ASN A 201 17.81 -33.46 -0.06
N GLY A 202 19.00 -33.45 -0.69
CA GLY A 202 19.27 -34.18 -1.93
C GLY A 202 18.45 -33.71 -3.13
N LEU A 203 17.89 -32.50 -3.06
CA LEU A 203 17.07 -31.90 -4.11
C LEU A 203 17.81 -30.76 -4.81
N ARG A 204 17.56 -30.60 -6.10
CA ARG A 204 17.93 -29.37 -6.82
C ARG A 204 16.81 -28.35 -6.66
N TRP A 205 17.03 -27.35 -5.82
CA TRP A 205 16.11 -26.23 -5.60
C TRP A 205 16.32 -25.12 -6.63
N LEU A 206 15.21 -24.67 -7.22
CA LEU A 206 15.12 -23.58 -8.17
C LEU A 206 14.38 -22.41 -7.53
N PRO A 207 14.62 -21.16 -7.96
CA PRO A 207 15.55 -20.76 -9.04
C PRO A 207 17.04 -20.95 -8.66
N ASN A 208 17.91 -21.07 -9.66
CA ASN A 208 19.36 -21.13 -9.43
C ASN A 208 19.81 -19.81 -8.81
N ARG A 209 20.67 -19.88 -7.78
CA ARG A 209 21.19 -18.69 -7.08
C ARG A 209 22.50 -18.17 -7.68
N GLU A 210 23.30 -19.07 -8.22
CA GLU A 210 24.65 -18.79 -8.71
C GLU A 210 24.74 -19.05 -10.19
N TRP A 211 25.54 -18.22 -10.86
CA TRP A 211 25.99 -18.42 -12.24
C TRP A 211 26.77 -19.74 -12.36
N ASP A 212 26.73 -20.35 -13.53
CA ASP A 212 27.61 -21.48 -13.82
C ASP A 212 29.06 -21.04 -14.07
N GLU A 213 29.98 -22.01 -14.16
CA GLU A 213 31.42 -21.72 -14.33
C GLU A 213 31.71 -20.97 -15.64
N ASN A 214 30.93 -21.19 -16.70
CA ASN A 214 31.14 -20.49 -17.97
C ASN A 214 30.68 -19.04 -17.86
N GLU A 215 29.52 -18.79 -17.24
CA GLU A 215 28.98 -17.45 -17.00
C GLU A 215 29.87 -16.63 -16.06
N LEU A 216 30.44 -17.26 -15.02
CA LEU A 216 31.39 -16.61 -14.12
C LEU A 216 32.71 -16.22 -14.81
N SER A 217 33.09 -16.92 -15.89
CA SER A 217 34.29 -16.60 -16.66
C SER A 217 34.17 -15.32 -17.50
N LEU A 218 32.93 -14.87 -17.76
CA LEU A 218 32.66 -13.64 -18.49
C LEU A 218 32.81 -12.41 -17.58
N PRO A 219 33.05 -11.20 -18.11
CA PRO A 219 32.91 -9.98 -17.34
C PRO A 219 31.45 -9.72 -16.91
N ASN A 220 31.25 -8.95 -15.83
CA ASN A 220 29.93 -8.70 -15.22
C ASN A 220 28.86 -8.17 -16.19
N CYS A 221 29.15 -7.12 -16.98
CA CYS A 221 28.16 -6.60 -17.92
C CYS A 221 27.84 -7.59 -19.04
N GLU A 222 28.83 -8.33 -19.55
CA GLU A 222 28.60 -9.35 -20.57
C GLU A 222 27.77 -10.52 -20.06
N ARG A 223 28.02 -11.03 -18.85
CA ARG A 223 27.19 -12.11 -18.31
C ARG A 223 25.74 -11.67 -18.04
N LEU A 224 25.55 -10.42 -17.62
CA LEU A 224 24.24 -9.88 -17.28
C LEU A 224 23.38 -9.52 -18.50
N PHE A 225 24.01 -9.00 -19.55
CA PHE A 225 23.33 -8.35 -20.67
C PHE A 225 23.65 -8.95 -22.04
N GLY A 226 24.56 -9.93 -22.09
CA GLY A 226 25.15 -10.42 -23.33
C GLY A 226 26.00 -9.35 -24.01
N ARG A 227 26.40 -9.63 -25.24
CA ARG A 227 27.18 -8.70 -26.08
C ARG A 227 26.25 -7.96 -27.05
N GLN A 228 26.13 -6.64 -26.87
CA GLN A 228 25.28 -5.76 -27.69
C GLN A 228 26.03 -4.48 -28.07
N PRO A 229 26.88 -4.50 -29.12
CA PRO A 229 27.76 -3.38 -29.45
C PRO A 229 27.02 -2.05 -29.61
N GLY A 230 27.56 -0.97 -29.04
CA GLY A 230 26.98 0.37 -29.04
C GLY A 230 25.94 0.62 -27.93
N LYS A 231 25.58 -0.40 -27.14
CA LYS A 231 24.81 -0.23 -25.91
C LYS A 231 25.72 0.03 -24.70
N GLN A 232 25.15 0.55 -23.63
CA GLN A 232 25.82 0.94 -22.39
C GLN A 232 25.09 0.38 -21.18
N ALA A 233 25.82 0.01 -20.13
CA ALA A 233 25.27 -0.45 -18.86
C ALA A 233 25.83 0.41 -17.73
N PHE A 234 25.02 0.59 -16.69
CA PHE A 234 25.38 1.36 -15.52
C PHE A 234 25.41 0.46 -14.29
N ALA A 235 26.41 0.67 -13.44
CA ALA A 235 26.60 -0.04 -12.20
C ALA A 235 26.78 0.96 -11.05
N TRP A 236 26.02 0.77 -9.97
CA TRP A 236 25.98 1.68 -8.82
C TRP A 236 26.36 0.94 -7.54
N THR A 237 27.29 1.52 -6.79
CA THR A 237 27.73 1.05 -5.47
C THR A 237 28.03 2.24 -4.55
N GLN A 238 28.37 1.96 -3.30
CA GLN A 238 28.90 2.93 -2.34
C GLN A 238 30.26 2.51 -1.80
N LEU A 239 31.17 3.47 -1.74
CA LEU A 239 32.42 3.40 -0.98
C LEU A 239 32.14 3.86 0.45
N ASN A 240 32.47 3.04 1.44
CA ASN A 240 32.25 3.41 2.85
C ASN A 240 33.58 3.69 3.57
N ASN A 241 33.93 4.96 3.69
CA ASN A 241 35.12 5.39 4.43
C ASN A 241 34.80 5.56 5.92
N LEU A 242 35.38 4.69 6.75
CA LEU A 242 35.20 4.72 8.20
C LEU A 242 36.26 5.56 8.93
N ARG A 243 37.23 6.13 8.22
CA ARG A 243 38.28 6.97 8.80
C ARG A 243 37.84 8.43 8.88
N PRO A 244 38.11 9.13 10.00
CA PRO A 244 37.83 10.55 10.12
C PRO A 244 38.76 11.36 9.21
N GLY A 245 38.28 12.52 8.74
CA GLY A 245 39.06 13.40 7.88
C GLY A 245 38.84 13.16 6.38
N ARG A 246 39.73 13.73 5.57
CA ARG A 246 39.73 13.63 4.10
C ARG A 246 40.95 12.82 3.68
N GLU A 247 40.71 11.59 3.26
CA GLU A 247 41.75 10.60 2.96
C GLU A 247 41.88 10.42 1.44
N ALA A 248 43.11 10.18 0.98
CA ALA A 248 43.36 9.78 -0.40
C ALA A 248 42.98 8.30 -0.58
N CYS A 249 41.92 8.03 -1.34
CA CYS A 249 41.49 6.69 -1.69
C CYS A 249 41.99 6.34 -3.09
N LEU A 250 42.77 5.26 -3.19
CA LEU A 250 43.18 4.67 -4.45
C LEU A 250 42.12 3.68 -4.91
N ILE A 251 41.47 3.96 -6.03
CA ILE A 251 40.61 3.01 -6.73
C ILE A 251 41.40 2.44 -7.88
N LYS A 252 41.59 1.13 -7.93
CA LYS A 252 42.28 0.44 -9.02
C LYS A 252 41.46 -0.73 -9.52
N GLY A 253 41.57 -1.04 -10.79
CA GLY A 253 40.75 -2.07 -11.40
C GLY A 253 41.16 -2.40 -12.82
N TYR A 254 40.36 -3.25 -13.44
CA TYR A 254 40.46 -3.63 -14.83
C TYR A 254 39.13 -3.36 -15.53
N ALA A 255 39.19 -2.77 -16.71
CA ALA A 255 38.07 -2.54 -17.60
C ALA A 255 38.20 -3.46 -18.82
N ALA A 256 37.16 -4.22 -19.14
CA ALA A 256 37.13 -5.05 -20.35
C ALA A 256 36.85 -4.23 -21.63
N GLY A 257 36.58 -2.93 -21.51
CA GLY A 257 36.32 -1.99 -22.60
C GLY A 257 36.17 -0.57 -22.07
N ALA A 258 35.52 0.31 -22.86
CA ALA A 258 35.34 1.71 -22.46
C ALA A 258 34.50 1.84 -21.18
N LEU A 259 35.01 2.63 -20.24
CA LEU A 259 34.53 2.76 -18.87
C LEU A 259 34.58 4.22 -18.43
N THR A 260 33.50 4.74 -17.87
CA THR A 260 33.46 6.08 -17.27
C THR A 260 33.00 5.97 -15.81
N VAL A 261 33.65 6.71 -14.91
CA VAL A 261 33.42 6.62 -13.46
C VAL A 261 33.10 7.99 -12.88
N TRP A 262 32.02 8.05 -12.10
CA TRP A 262 31.61 9.22 -11.33
C TRP A 262 31.60 8.90 -9.84
N LEU A 263 32.12 9.82 -9.04
CA LEU A 263 32.07 9.80 -7.59
C LEU A 263 31.34 11.05 -7.12
N GLU A 264 30.22 10.88 -6.41
CA GLU A 264 29.40 12.02 -5.93
C GLU A 264 29.09 13.03 -7.07
N GLY A 265 28.66 12.52 -8.22
CA GLY A 265 28.35 13.30 -9.43
C GLY A 265 29.55 13.84 -10.21
N LYS A 266 30.78 13.75 -9.66
CA LYS A 266 31.99 14.26 -10.33
C LYS A 266 32.63 13.18 -11.18
N LEU A 267 32.90 13.50 -12.45
CA LEU A 267 33.67 12.65 -13.33
C LEU A 267 35.10 12.51 -12.79
N VAL A 268 35.52 11.29 -12.47
CA VAL A 268 36.86 10.98 -11.91
C VAL A 268 37.71 10.11 -12.83
N LEU A 269 37.08 9.38 -13.77
CA LEU A 269 37.78 8.61 -14.79
C LEU A 269 36.97 8.55 -16.09
N ASP A 270 37.66 8.68 -17.21
CA ASP A 270 37.14 8.32 -18.53
C ASP A 270 38.21 7.46 -19.24
N HIS A 271 37.96 6.16 -19.32
CA HIS A 271 38.88 5.15 -19.83
C HIS A 271 38.33 4.59 -21.14
N THR A 272 39.11 4.64 -22.21
CA THR A 272 38.58 4.43 -23.58
C THR A 272 38.83 3.04 -24.14
N GLU A 273 39.75 2.28 -23.55
CA GLU A 273 40.20 0.98 -24.07
C GLU A 273 40.16 -0.10 -22.98
N GLU A 274 40.41 -1.34 -23.35
CA GLU A 274 40.58 -2.44 -22.40
C GLU A 274 41.90 -2.28 -21.64
N GLY A 275 41.89 -2.48 -20.32
CA GLY A 275 43.12 -2.47 -19.54
C GLY A 275 42.95 -2.16 -18.05
N ASN A 276 44.09 -2.09 -17.38
CA ASN A 276 44.15 -1.69 -15.97
C ASN A 276 44.05 -0.16 -15.84
N PHE A 277 43.34 0.28 -14.81
CA PHE A 277 43.26 1.69 -14.45
C PHE A 277 43.49 1.89 -12.96
N HIS A 278 43.87 3.11 -12.59
CA HIS A 278 43.89 3.56 -11.21
C HIS A 278 43.56 5.05 -11.14
N ILE A 279 42.84 5.45 -10.10
CA ILE A 279 42.51 6.85 -9.81
C ILE A 279 42.67 7.08 -8.31
N GLU A 280 43.14 8.27 -7.95
CA GLU A 280 43.21 8.71 -6.57
C GLU A 280 42.13 9.77 -6.33
N VAL A 281 41.20 9.48 -5.43
CA VAL A 281 40.06 10.33 -5.14
C VAL A 281 40.01 10.64 -3.64
N PRO A 282 39.73 11.88 -3.24
CA PRO A 282 39.62 12.20 -1.83
C PRO A 282 38.25 11.76 -1.28
N LEU A 283 38.24 10.93 -0.24
CA LEU A 283 37.02 10.52 0.48
C LEU A 283 36.98 11.16 1.87
N THR A 284 35.82 11.70 2.24
CA THR A 284 35.55 12.07 3.64
C THR A 284 34.99 10.88 4.41
N TYR A 285 34.87 10.97 5.73
CA TYR A 285 34.12 9.98 6.52
C TYR A 285 32.69 9.81 5.96
N GLY A 286 32.21 8.57 5.88
CA GLY A 286 30.85 8.23 5.47
C GLY A 286 30.76 7.43 4.17
N GLN A 287 29.54 7.34 3.64
CA GLN A 287 29.20 6.65 2.40
C GLN A 287 29.32 7.60 1.21
N HIS A 288 29.90 7.11 0.11
CA HIS A 288 30.07 7.85 -1.13
C HIS A 288 29.59 7.03 -2.32
N ASN A 289 28.65 7.56 -3.10
CA ASN A 289 28.09 6.93 -4.28
C ASN A 289 29.09 6.93 -5.44
N LEU A 290 29.34 5.74 -5.96
CA LEU A 290 30.17 5.48 -7.12
C LEU A 290 29.28 4.92 -8.23
N LEU A 291 29.19 5.65 -9.35
CA LEU A 291 28.47 5.22 -10.55
C LEU A 291 29.48 4.93 -11.65
N ILE A 292 29.28 3.80 -12.32
CA ILE A 292 30.13 3.36 -13.42
C ILE A 292 29.27 3.13 -14.65
N ARG A 293 29.72 3.66 -15.78
CA ARG A 293 29.17 3.34 -17.10
C ARG A 293 30.16 2.46 -17.84
N SER A 294 29.72 1.31 -18.30
CA SER A 294 30.46 0.40 -19.19
C SER A 294 29.81 0.42 -20.57
N VAL A 295 30.60 0.51 -21.64
CA VAL A 295 30.10 0.54 -23.03
C VAL A 295 30.47 -0.76 -23.75
N CYS A 296 29.49 -1.38 -24.39
CA CYS A 296 29.70 -2.61 -25.14
C CYS A 296 30.37 -2.28 -26.48
N GLY A 297 31.62 -2.71 -26.64
CA GLY A 297 32.36 -2.62 -27.90
C GLY A 297 32.33 -3.92 -28.71
N ASN A 298 33.38 -4.10 -29.52
CA ASN A 298 33.68 -5.35 -30.24
C ASN A 298 34.48 -6.36 -29.40
N ASN A 299 34.72 -6.07 -28.13
CA ASN A 299 35.36 -6.94 -27.15
C ASN A 299 34.35 -7.29 -26.04
N PRO A 300 34.68 -8.25 -25.15
CA PRO A 300 34.01 -8.39 -23.86
C PRO A 300 33.86 -7.05 -23.13
N TRP A 301 32.87 -6.92 -22.24
CA TRP A 301 32.60 -5.63 -21.60
C TRP A 301 32.13 -5.80 -20.17
N GLY A 302 32.57 -4.90 -19.30
CA GLY A 302 32.46 -5.05 -17.85
C GLY A 302 33.71 -4.52 -17.16
N PHE A 303 33.76 -4.70 -15.84
CA PHE A 303 34.84 -4.18 -15.02
C PHE A 303 34.98 -4.96 -13.71
N ALA A 304 36.14 -4.82 -13.08
CA ALA A 304 36.37 -5.19 -11.69
C ALA A 304 37.22 -4.09 -11.05
N LEU A 305 36.95 -3.74 -9.79
CA LEU A 305 37.74 -2.76 -9.06
C LEU A 305 37.80 -3.07 -7.57
N GLU A 306 38.82 -2.52 -6.94
CA GLU A 306 38.96 -2.41 -5.50
C GLU A 306 39.36 -0.98 -5.13
N ALA A 307 38.99 -0.58 -3.92
CA ALA A 307 39.32 0.72 -3.37
C ALA A 307 40.13 0.53 -2.08
N SER A 308 41.14 1.36 -1.84
CA SER A 308 41.95 1.30 -0.62
C SER A 308 42.37 2.69 -0.13
N ILE A 309 42.63 2.84 1.16
CA ILE A 309 43.26 4.01 1.77
C ILE A 309 44.53 3.53 2.48
N GLY A 310 45.69 3.85 1.89
CA GLY A 310 46.94 3.18 2.24
C GLY A 310 46.85 1.69 1.91
N GLU A 311 47.10 0.84 2.90
CA GLU A 311 47.04 -0.63 2.76
C GLU A 311 45.67 -1.24 3.08
N GLU A 312 44.72 -0.46 3.62
CA GLU A 312 43.41 -0.99 4.01
C GLU A 312 42.40 -0.86 2.87
N VAL A 313 41.65 -1.93 2.61
CA VAL A 313 40.56 -1.95 1.62
C VAL A 313 39.36 -1.15 2.14
N VAL A 314 38.86 -0.24 1.31
CA VAL A 314 37.59 0.45 1.50
C VAL A 314 36.46 -0.46 1.02
N PRO A 315 35.56 -0.92 1.91
CA PRO A 315 34.52 -1.85 1.52
C PRO A 315 33.51 -1.18 0.57
N LEU A 316 33.20 -1.89 -0.52
CA LEU A 316 32.06 -1.60 -1.37
C LEU A 316 30.78 -2.10 -0.70
N ARG A 317 29.70 -1.35 -0.83
CA ARG A 317 28.38 -1.71 -0.31
C ARG A 317 27.30 -1.37 -1.31
N LEU A 318 26.21 -2.13 -1.27
CA LEU A 318 25.01 -1.75 -2.00
C LEU A 318 24.54 -0.36 -1.56
N PRO A 319 24.10 0.47 -2.51
CA PRO A 319 23.68 1.84 -2.23
C PRO A 319 22.34 1.92 -1.48
N LYS A 320 21.57 0.83 -1.51
CA LYS A 320 20.37 0.60 -0.71
C LYS A 320 20.51 -0.76 -0.02
N GLN A 321 19.91 -0.90 1.16
CA GLN A 321 19.89 -2.19 1.84
C GLN A 321 19.00 -3.17 1.07
N VAL A 322 19.61 -4.17 0.42
CA VAL A 322 18.90 -5.26 -0.27
C VAL A 322 19.15 -6.56 0.49
N HIS A 323 18.09 -7.23 0.91
CA HIS A 323 18.19 -8.53 1.57
C HIS A 323 18.37 -9.67 0.55
N GLY A 324 19.05 -10.74 0.97
CA GLY A 324 19.26 -11.92 0.13
C GLY A 324 20.33 -11.73 -0.94
N VAL A 325 21.32 -10.87 -0.73
CA VAL A 325 22.45 -10.75 -1.65
C VAL A 325 23.69 -10.24 -0.91
N ALA A 326 24.86 -10.70 -1.34
CA ALA A 326 26.15 -10.25 -0.82
C ALA A 326 26.89 -9.33 -1.80
N ASP A 327 26.56 -9.38 -3.09
CA ASP A 327 27.16 -8.53 -4.11
C ASP A 327 26.92 -7.04 -3.80
N PRO A 328 27.94 -6.17 -3.88
CA PRO A 328 27.82 -4.76 -3.50
C PRO A 328 27.33 -3.86 -4.63
N TRP A 329 26.91 -4.40 -5.78
CA TRP A 329 26.56 -3.62 -6.97
C TRP A 329 25.10 -3.78 -7.38
N LEU A 330 24.53 -2.68 -7.85
CA LEU A 330 23.30 -2.69 -8.65
C LEU A 330 23.63 -2.40 -10.10
N TYR A 331 23.04 -3.13 -11.03
CA TYR A 331 23.26 -2.97 -12.47
C TYR A 331 21.96 -2.62 -13.19
N VAL A 332 22.04 -1.72 -14.18
CA VAL A 332 20.93 -1.45 -15.09
C VAL A 332 21.46 -1.33 -16.52
N GLY A 333 20.76 -1.96 -17.46
CA GLY A 333 21.27 -2.10 -18.82
C GLY A 333 20.59 -3.20 -19.62
N PRO A 334 20.98 -3.35 -20.89
CA PRO A 334 21.84 -2.44 -21.64
C PRO A 334 21.02 -1.33 -22.32
N LEU A 335 21.32 -0.07 -22.02
CA LEU A 335 20.66 1.12 -22.59
C LEU A 335 21.29 1.48 -23.95
N ALA A 336 20.50 2.05 -24.85
CA ALA A 336 20.99 2.64 -26.08
C ALA A 336 21.81 3.90 -25.82
N ALA A 337 22.76 4.21 -26.70
CA ALA A 337 23.56 5.43 -26.62
C ALA A 337 22.74 6.72 -26.73
N ASN A 338 21.51 6.64 -27.29
CA ASN A 338 20.58 7.77 -27.39
C ASN A 338 19.82 8.07 -26.09
N VAL A 339 19.89 7.19 -25.09
CA VAL A 339 19.32 7.44 -23.76
C VAL A 339 20.29 8.34 -22.99
N SER A 340 19.89 9.59 -22.79
CA SER A 340 20.66 10.58 -22.05
C SER A 340 19.99 10.83 -20.69
N LEU A 341 20.70 10.43 -19.63
CA LEU A 341 20.28 10.57 -18.23
C LEU A 341 21.45 11.17 -17.44
N SER A 342 21.14 11.96 -16.42
CA SER A 342 22.16 12.54 -15.53
C SER A 342 22.65 11.52 -14.49
N TYR A 343 23.64 11.90 -13.70
CA TYR A 343 24.09 11.08 -12.58
C TYR A 343 22.96 10.83 -11.57
N GLU A 344 22.23 11.89 -11.22
CA GLU A 344 21.11 11.90 -10.26
C GLU A 344 19.99 10.96 -10.72
N ASP A 345 19.77 10.86 -12.04
CA ASP A 345 18.79 9.94 -12.59
C ASP A 345 19.07 8.47 -12.25
N PHE A 346 20.34 8.09 -12.04
CA PHE A 346 20.78 6.73 -11.73
C PHE A 346 20.99 6.46 -10.23
N VAL A 347 21.29 7.45 -9.41
CA VAL A 347 21.51 7.22 -7.97
C VAL A 347 20.21 7.22 -7.16
N GLN A 348 19.20 6.51 -7.68
CA GLN A 348 17.86 6.36 -7.09
C GLN A 348 17.21 5.02 -7.47
N THR A 349 16.17 4.63 -6.73
CA THR A 349 15.45 3.34 -6.89
C THR A 349 13.95 3.49 -7.16
N ASP A 350 13.43 4.71 -7.20
CA ASP A 350 12.05 5.02 -7.55
C ASP A 350 11.82 5.10 -9.07
N ARG A 351 12.89 5.03 -9.87
CA ARG A 351 12.84 5.17 -11.32
C ARG A 351 12.98 3.85 -12.08
N VAL A 352 12.19 3.72 -13.14
CA VAL A 352 12.34 2.71 -14.19
C VAL A 352 12.92 3.36 -15.44
N TYR A 353 13.83 2.66 -16.13
CA TYR A 353 14.65 3.20 -17.19
C TYR A 353 14.21 2.68 -18.56
N THR A 354 13.94 3.57 -19.52
CA THR A 354 13.70 3.16 -20.91
C THR A 354 15.00 2.68 -21.55
N LEU A 355 14.98 1.54 -22.26
CA LEU A 355 16.18 0.96 -22.87
C LEU A 355 16.61 1.65 -24.17
N ASP A 356 15.68 2.27 -24.90
CA ASP A 356 15.93 3.07 -26.09
C ASP A 356 14.86 4.15 -26.17
N VAL A 357 15.18 5.36 -26.62
CA VAL A 357 14.19 6.45 -26.73
C VAL A 357 12.99 6.11 -27.62
N ASN A 358 13.13 5.10 -28.49
CA ASN A 358 12.06 4.61 -29.37
C ASN A 358 11.46 3.25 -28.95
N ALA A 359 11.93 2.64 -27.85
CA ALA A 359 11.46 1.34 -27.39
C ALA A 359 10.49 1.47 -26.22
N GLU A 360 9.52 0.57 -26.16
CA GLU A 360 8.64 0.40 -25.00
C GLU A 360 9.30 -0.39 -23.87
N GLU A 361 10.37 -1.14 -24.18
CA GLU A 361 11.09 -1.94 -23.19
C GLU A 361 11.80 -1.08 -22.16
N LYS A 362 11.70 -1.55 -20.91
CA LYS A 362 12.22 -0.86 -19.74
C LYS A 362 13.05 -1.80 -18.90
N ALA A 363 14.03 -1.24 -18.21
CA ALA A 363 14.86 -1.92 -17.24
C ALA A 363 14.77 -1.28 -15.86
N TYR A 364 15.17 -2.07 -14.88
CA TYR A 364 15.27 -1.69 -13.49
C TYR A 364 16.50 -2.38 -12.89
N TRP A 365 16.85 -2.00 -11.67
CA TRP A 365 18.06 -2.48 -10.99
C TRP A 365 18.09 -4.01 -10.82
N ARG A 366 19.19 -4.60 -11.30
CA ARG A 366 19.55 -6.02 -11.25
C ARG A 366 20.73 -6.26 -10.33
N LEU A 367 20.85 -7.51 -9.90
CA LEU A 367 21.99 -8.03 -9.15
C LEU A 367 22.83 -8.92 -10.07
N ASP A 368 24.12 -9.09 -9.78
CA ASP A 368 24.99 -10.04 -10.51
C ASP A 368 24.69 -11.50 -10.11
N CYS A 369 23.46 -11.94 -10.36
CA CYS A 369 22.93 -13.29 -10.13
C CYS A 369 21.97 -13.68 -11.26
N PRO A 370 21.82 -14.98 -11.58
CA PRO A 370 20.92 -15.45 -12.63
C PRO A 370 19.50 -14.92 -12.46
N ASP A 371 18.98 -14.25 -13.50
CA ASP A 371 17.60 -13.74 -13.55
C ASP A 371 17.13 -12.99 -12.31
N THR A 372 17.99 -12.22 -11.65
CA THR A 372 17.68 -11.59 -10.36
C THR A 372 17.65 -10.06 -10.43
N TRP A 373 16.59 -9.48 -9.85
CA TRP A 373 16.36 -8.05 -9.68
C TRP A 373 16.23 -7.69 -8.20
N ILE A 374 16.36 -6.41 -7.88
CA ILE A 374 15.88 -5.91 -6.59
C ILE A 374 14.39 -5.61 -6.70
N ARG A 375 13.63 -5.92 -5.65
CA ARG A 375 12.18 -5.67 -5.59
C ARG A 375 11.80 -5.14 -4.21
N PRO A 376 11.04 -4.03 -4.10
CA PRO A 376 10.59 -3.46 -2.84
C PRO A 376 9.35 -4.19 -2.33
N TYR A 377 9.22 -4.28 -1.00
CA TYR A 377 8.09 -4.89 -0.33
C TYR A 377 7.66 -4.07 0.89
N TYR A 378 6.35 -4.09 1.18
CA TYR A 378 5.77 -3.58 2.43
C TYR A 378 6.09 -4.43 3.68
N GLU A 379 6.82 -5.53 3.51
CA GLU A 379 6.82 -6.69 4.41
C GLU A 379 5.39 -7.26 4.64
N ASN A 380 5.25 -8.35 5.40
CA ASN A 380 3.98 -9.10 5.53
C ASN A 380 2.93 -8.45 6.45
N ALA A 381 2.68 -7.16 6.30
CA ALA A 381 1.61 -6.49 7.00
C ALA A 381 0.30 -6.52 6.20
N MET A 382 -0.82 -6.73 6.88
CA MET A 382 -2.13 -6.65 6.25
C MET A 382 -2.57 -5.19 6.08
N LEU A 383 -3.20 -4.86 4.95
CA LEU A 383 -3.93 -3.62 4.74
C LEU A 383 -5.40 -3.81 5.17
N SER A 384 -6.01 -2.76 5.71
CA SER A 384 -7.47 -2.52 5.85
C SER A 384 -8.43 -3.56 6.50
N ASN A 385 -8.09 -4.25 7.59
CA ASN A 385 -9.09 -5.00 8.39
C ASN A 385 -8.75 -5.00 9.90
N LYS A 386 -9.49 -5.78 10.71
CA LYS A 386 -9.36 -6.04 12.17
C LYS A 386 -7.93 -6.18 12.73
N TRP A 387 -6.94 -6.30 11.86
CA TRP A 387 -5.53 -6.58 12.11
C TRP A 387 -4.56 -5.48 11.61
N THR A 388 -5.06 -4.30 11.22
CA THR A 388 -4.23 -3.12 10.85
C THR A 388 -3.51 -2.50 12.05
N VAL A 389 -3.94 -2.82 13.26
CA VAL A 389 -3.19 -2.57 14.50
C VAL A 389 -2.26 -3.74 14.81
N GLY A 390 -1.19 -3.81 14.03
CA GLY A 390 -0.05 -4.70 14.27
C GLY A 390 1.20 -3.92 14.66
N ASN A 391 2.32 -4.63 14.85
CA ASN A 391 3.63 -4.03 15.11
C ASN A 391 4.30 -3.46 13.83
N VAL A 392 3.55 -3.27 12.75
CA VAL A 392 4.09 -2.81 11.46
C VAL A 392 3.58 -1.43 11.16
N THR A 393 4.49 -0.55 10.72
CA THR A 393 4.18 0.81 10.33
C THR A 393 3.18 0.84 9.16
N ASN A 394 2.23 1.77 9.22
CA ASN A 394 1.38 2.11 8.07
C ASN A 394 2.03 3.11 7.12
N TYR A 395 3.24 3.59 7.43
CA TYR A 395 3.95 4.57 6.61
C TYR A 395 4.17 4.09 5.16
N ALA A 396 4.14 5.03 4.21
CA ALA A 396 4.36 4.82 2.78
C ALA A 396 3.38 3.84 2.12
N ARG A 397 2.16 3.69 2.66
CA ARG A 397 1.12 2.80 2.11
C ARG A 397 -0.05 3.59 1.52
N TRP A 398 -0.55 3.06 0.41
CA TRP A 398 -1.73 3.57 -0.28
C TRP A 398 -2.98 2.74 0.07
N ASP A 399 -3.86 3.32 0.86
CA ASP A 399 -5.14 2.72 1.27
C ASP A 399 -6.14 3.80 1.73
N TYR A 400 -7.44 3.60 1.55
CA TYR A 400 -8.43 4.65 1.81
C TYR A 400 -8.47 5.16 3.28
N PRO A 401 -8.32 4.32 4.33
CA PRO A 401 -8.31 4.81 5.71
C PRO A 401 -7.05 5.64 6.01
N LEU A 402 -5.96 5.37 5.28
CA LEU A 402 -4.76 6.19 5.35
C LEU A 402 -4.96 7.53 4.66
N GLY A 403 -5.74 7.59 3.57
CA GLY A 403 -6.11 8.86 2.94
C GLY A 403 -6.73 9.83 3.93
N VAL A 404 -7.74 9.40 4.71
CA VAL A 404 -8.34 10.25 5.74
C VAL A 404 -7.37 10.59 6.89
N THR A 405 -6.47 9.67 7.23
CA THR A 405 -5.48 9.89 8.28
C THR A 405 -4.43 10.93 7.88
N ILE A 406 -3.91 10.84 6.67
CA ILE A 406 -3.01 11.85 6.09
C ILE A 406 -3.73 13.21 6.01
N TYR A 407 -5.00 13.24 5.59
CA TYR A 407 -5.76 14.48 5.59
C TYR A 407 -5.87 15.10 6.99
N GLY A 408 -6.17 14.29 8.02
CA GLY A 408 -6.21 14.75 9.40
C GLY A 408 -4.87 15.25 9.94
N LEU A 409 -3.76 14.60 9.57
CA LEU A 409 -2.41 15.06 9.94
C LEU A 409 -2.06 16.40 9.29
N LEU A 410 -2.34 16.57 7.99
CA LEU A 410 -2.11 17.84 7.28
C LEU A 410 -2.87 18.99 7.94
N GLN A 411 -4.18 18.82 8.17
CA GLN A 411 -5.02 19.85 8.79
C GLN A 411 -4.60 20.15 10.24
N THR A 412 -4.25 19.13 11.01
CA THR A 412 -3.79 19.29 12.40
C THR A 412 -2.42 19.97 12.45
N GLY A 413 -1.48 19.57 11.60
CA GLY A 413 -0.16 20.18 11.51
C GLY A 413 -0.24 21.66 11.16
N ARG A 414 -1.09 22.04 10.21
CA ARG A 414 -1.37 23.46 9.87
C ARG A 414 -2.00 24.22 11.04
N LEU A 415 -3.03 23.67 11.68
CA LEU A 415 -3.72 24.32 12.81
C LEU A 415 -2.82 24.53 14.04
N LEU A 416 -1.89 23.60 14.27
CA LEU A 416 -0.95 23.63 15.39
C LEU A 416 0.39 24.29 15.04
N GLU A 417 0.60 24.72 13.79
CA GLU A 417 1.86 25.25 13.28
C GLU A 417 3.05 24.29 13.51
N ARG A 418 2.82 22.99 13.26
CA ARG A 418 3.79 21.90 13.44
C ARG A 418 4.26 21.35 12.10
N ALA A 419 5.33 21.93 11.58
CA ALA A 419 5.92 21.56 10.30
C ALA A 419 6.41 20.10 10.25
N ASP A 420 6.80 19.51 11.39
CA ASP A 420 7.19 18.10 11.46
C ASP A 420 6.01 17.14 11.22
N ILE A 421 4.78 17.53 11.57
CA ILE A 421 3.57 16.76 11.29
C ILE A 421 3.19 16.84 9.81
N THR A 422 3.22 18.05 9.23
CA THR A 422 2.93 18.23 7.79
C THR A 422 3.99 17.57 6.92
N GLN A 423 5.27 17.67 7.28
CA GLN A 423 6.37 17.00 6.57
C GLN A 423 6.23 15.47 6.62
N TYR A 424 5.92 14.88 7.78
CA TYR A 424 5.66 13.44 7.87
C TYR A 424 4.53 13.00 6.92
N ALA A 425 3.45 13.77 6.87
CA ALA A 425 2.31 13.46 6.00
C ALA A 425 2.68 13.60 4.51
N LEU A 426 3.48 14.60 4.15
CA LEU A 426 3.99 14.79 2.80
C LEU A 426 4.94 13.65 2.38
N ASP A 427 5.93 13.33 3.21
CA ASP A 427 6.91 12.27 2.95
C ASP A 427 6.21 10.90 2.79
N HIS A 428 5.14 10.64 3.56
CA HIS A 428 4.31 9.45 3.41
C HIS A 428 3.67 9.38 2.02
N VAL A 429 3.08 10.50 1.55
CA VAL A 429 2.45 10.57 0.22
C VAL A 429 3.50 10.39 -0.87
N GLN A 430 4.61 11.13 -0.81
CA GLN A 430 5.72 11.05 -1.77
C GLN A 430 6.27 9.63 -1.89
N SER A 431 6.49 8.96 -0.75
CA SER A 431 6.98 7.57 -0.73
C SER A 431 6.07 6.61 -1.52
N CYS A 432 4.75 6.85 -1.52
CA CYS A 432 3.80 6.09 -2.33
C CYS A 432 3.87 6.48 -3.82
N THR A 433 3.89 7.78 -4.12
CA THR A 433 3.75 8.32 -5.48
C THR A 433 5.02 8.18 -6.30
N ASP A 434 6.20 8.32 -5.72
CA ASP A 434 7.49 8.21 -6.41
C ASP A 434 7.66 6.81 -6.99
N MET A 435 7.21 5.80 -6.24
CA MET A 435 7.23 4.42 -6.68
C MET A 435 6.12 4.05 -7.67
N PHE A 436 5.21 4.96 -8.04
CA PHE A 436 4.07 4.63 -8.90
C PHE A 436 4.49 4.09 -10.28
N GLY A 437 5.47 4.75 -10.91
CA GLY A 437 6.02 4.31 -12.21
C GLY A 437 6.66 2.92 -12.12
N TYR A 438 7.38 2.66 -11.02
CA TYR A 438 7.89 1.33 -10.71
C TYR A 438 6.78 0.31 -10.51
N SER A 439 5.74 0.61 -9.73
CA SER A 439 4.67 -0.34 -9.42
C SER A 439 3.87 -0.76 -10.66
N LEU A 440 3.67 0.15 -11.63
CA LEU A 440 3.08 -0.19 -12.93
C LEU A 440 3.94 -1.20 -13.69
N TRP A 441 5.24 -0.92 -13.79
CA TRP A 441 6.21 -1.79 -14.44
C TRP A 441 6.34 -3.15 -13.72
N ASP A 442 6.39 -3.16 -12.39
CA ASP A 442 6.48 -4.36 -11.55
C ASP A 442 5.32 -5.33 -11.81
N ARG A 443 4.09 -4.80 -11.92
CA ARG A 443 2.93 -5.59 -12.32
C ARG A 443 3.10 -6.17 -13.73
N GLU A 444 3.55 -5.38 -14.70
CA GLU A 444 3.74 -5.84 -16.08
C GLU A 444 4.82 -6.93 -16.17
N GLN A 445 5.90 -6.80 -15.40
CA GLN A 445 7.02 -7.75 -15.45
C GLN A 445 6.76 -9.04 -14.67
N TYR A 446 6.08 -8.96 -13.52
CA TYR A 446 5.97 -10.07 -12.57
C TYR A 446 4.52 -10.48 -12.28
N GLY A 447 3.56 -9.92 -13.03
CA GLY A 447 2.14 -10.24 -13.06
C GLY A 447 1.31 -9.61 -11.94
N PHE A 448 1.92 -9.26 -10.80
CA PHE A 448 1.26 -8.58 -9.69
C PHE A 448 2.22 -7.65 -8.96
N PRO A 449 1.81 -6.42 -8.58
CA PRO A 449 2.70 -5.47 -7.95
C PRO A 449 3.00 -5.81 -6.48
N ALA A 450 4.25 -5.66 -6.05
CA ALA A 450 4.69 -5.93 -4.67
C ALA A 450 4.38 -4.78 -3.69
N ILE A 451 4.21 -3.57 -4.23
CA ILE A 451 3.79 -2.37 -3.52
C ILE A 451 2.70 -1.64 -4.34
N ASN A 452 2.00 -0.68 -3.72
CA ASN A 452 0.94 0.10 -4.38
C ASN A 452 -0.13 -0.74 -5.11
N GLN A 453 -0.51 -1.91 -4.59
CA GLN A 453 -1.48 -2.83 -5.20
C GLN A 453 -2.78 -2.10 -5.57
N GLN A 454 -3.37 -1.38 -4.61
CA GLN A 454 -4.64 -0.68 -4.81
C GLN A 454 -4.51 0.42 -5.88
N LEU A 455 -3.48 1.27 -5.78
CA LEU A 455 -3.22 2.34 -6.75
C LEU A 455 -3.01 1.81 -8.18
N VAL A 456 -2.28 0.71 -8.33
CA VAL A 456 -2.00 0.11 -9.65
C VAL A 456 -3.23 -0.58 -10.24
N MET A 457 -3.96 -1.34 -9.42
CA MET A 457 -5.08 -2.15 -9.88
C MET A 457 -6.35 -1.34 -10.13
N MET A 458 -6.60 -0.30 -9.32
CA MET A 458 -7.67 0.69 -9.44
C MET A 458 -8.99 0.11 -10.02
N LYS A 459 -9.65 -0.74 -9.24
CA LYS A 459 -10.89 -1.43 -9.65
C LYS A 459 -12.16 -0.80 -9.09
N MET A 460 -12.03 0.01 -8.05
CA MET A 460 -13.14 0.61 -7.32
C MET A 460 -12.69 1.90 -6.64
N LEU A 461 -13.65 2.71 -6.22
CA LEU A 461 -13.38 4.02 -5.59
C LEU A 461 -12.49 3.93 -4.35
N ASP A 462 -12.68 2.90 -3.50
CA ASP A 462 -11.85 2.64 -2.32
C ASP A 462 -10.34 2.56 -2.65
N ASN A 463 -9.99 2.12 -3.87
CA ASN A 463 -8.59 1.97 -4.26
C ASN A 463 -7.88 3.31 -4.55
N CYS A 464 -8.63 4.41 -4.70
CA CYS A 464 -8.05 5.64 -5.22
C CYS A 464 -8.58 6.93 -4.60
N GLY A 465 -9.88 7.11 -4.37
CA GLY A 465 -10.40 8.46 -4.19
C GLY A 465 -10.05 9.11 -2.85
N SER A 466 -10.16 8.41 -1.72
CA SER A 466 -9.76 8.96 -0.41
C SER A 466 -8.29 9.37 -0.39
N PHE A 467 -7.39 8.46 -0.76
CA PHE A 467 -5.96 8.74 -0.76
C PHE A 467 -5.56 9.73 -1.84
N GLY A 468 -6.17 9.67 -3.03
CA GLY A 468 -6.00 10.66 -4.08
C GLY A 468 -6.43 12.06 -3.64
N SER A 469 -7.52 12.17 -2.87
CA SER A 469 -7.95 13.43 -2.27
C SER A 469 -6.91 13.96 -1.29
N ALA A 470 -6.36 13.10 -0.42
CA ALA A 470 -5.32 13.48 0.52
C ALA A 470 -3.99 13.86 -0.18
N MET A 471 -3.63 13.16 -1.25
CA MET A 471 -2.48 13.49 -2.11
C MET A 471 -2.64 14.89 -2.72
N LEU A 472 -3.82 15.21 -3.27
CA LEU A 472 -4.11 16.55 -3.77
C LEU A 472 -4.17 17.61 -2.67
N GLU A 473 -4.47 17.22 -1.42
CA GLU A 473 -4.36 18.12 -0.28
C GLU A 473 -2.91 18.40 0.10
N ALA A 474 -2.04 17.38 0.03
CA ALA A 474 -0.60 17.47 0.26
C ALA A 474 0.12 18.25 -0.85
N TYR A 475 -0.37 18.20 -2.09
CA TYR A 475 0.14 18.97 -3.23
C TYR A 475 0.29 20.48 -2.95
N GLN A 476 -0.53 21.02 -2.05
CA GLN A 476 -0.45 22.43 -1.65
C GLN A 476 0.80 22.79 -0.85
N GLU A 477 1.56 21.80 -0.37
CA GLU A 477 2.79 22.02 0.41
C GLU A 477 4.03 22.19 -0.48
N ASP A 478 4.14 21.44 -1.59
CA ASP A 478 5.36 21.38 -2.41
C ASP A 478 5.16 21.50 -3.93
N GLU A 479 3.90 21.47 -4.41
CA GLU A 479 3.52 21.50 -5.83
C GLU A 479 4.20 20.41 -6.71
N ASP A 480 4.51 19.24 -6.15
CA ASP A 480 5.16 18.14 -6.89
C ASP A 480 4.35 17.69 -8.12
N GLN A 481 4.96 17.83 -9.29
CA GLN A 481 4.39 17.47 -10.59
C GLN A 481 4.10 15.97 -10.73
N GLY A 482 4.78 15.11 -9.97
CA GLY A 482 4.54 13.66 -9.94
C GLY A 482 3.10 13.29 -9.59
N PHE A 483 2.43 14.13 -8.79
CA PHE A 483 1.07 13.87 -8.32
C PHE A 483 0.04 14.00 -9.44
N MET A 484 0.28 14.87 -10.42
CA MET A 484 -0.69 15.16 -11.49
C MET A 484 -0.92 13.97 -12.42
N ALA A 485 0.12 13.16 -12.68
CA ALA A 485 -0.05 11.93 -13.47
C ALA A 485 -1.00 10.94 -12.78
N ILE A 486 -0.88 10.81 -11.45
CA ILE A 486 -1.76 9.95 -10.64
C ILE A 486 -3.16 10.57 -10.56
N ALA A 487 -3.27 11.87 -10.29
CA ALA A 487 -4.55 12.56 -10.21
C ALA A 487 -5.35 12.44 -11.52
N ASN A 488 -4.73 12.67 -12.67
CA ASN A 488 -5.36 12.51 -13.98
C ASN A 488 -5.80 11.06 -14.24
N ARG A 489 -5.02 10.07 -13.78
CA ARG A 489 -5.41 8.65 -13.86
C ARG A 489 -6.65 8.36 -13.02
N ILE A 490 -6.70 8.86 -11.78
CA ILE A 490 -7.86 8.68 -10.88
C ILE A 490 -9.10 9.39 -11.47
N ALA A 491 -8.96 10.62 -11.96
CA ALA A 491 -10.04 11.35 -12.61
C ALA A 491 -10.57 10.60 -13.84
N ASN A 492 -9.67 10.13 -14.72
CA ASN A 492 -10.05 9.32 -15.88
C ASN A 492 -10.78 8.03 -15.48
N PHE A 493 -10.33 7.36 -14.42
CA PHE A 493 -11.04 6.21 -13.86
C PHE A 493 -12.46 6.60 -13.41
N ILE A 494 -12.64 7.64 -12.60
CA ILE A 494 -13.97 8.06 -12.10
C ILE A 494 -14.90 8.50 -13.24
N PHE A 495 -14.40 9.24 -14.23
CA PHE A 495 -15.22 9.74 -15.34
C PHE A 495 -15.58 8.66 -16.36
N HIS A 496 -14.64 7.77 -16.68
CA HIS A 496 -14.75 6.91 -17.86
C HIS A 496 -14.61 5.42 -17.58
N GLY A 497 -13.97 5.03 -16.47
CA GLY A 497 -13.73 3.62 -16.12
C GLY A 497 -14.69 3.06 -15.07
N LEU A 498 -15.14 3.88 -14.13
CA LEU A 498 -16.00 3.50 -13.02
C LEU A 498 -17.41 3.21 -13.50
N GLU A 499 -18.00 2.14 -12.97
CA GLU A 499 -19.29 1.64 -13.39
C GLU A 499 -20.45 2.53 -12.92
N ARG A 500 -21.47 2.61 -13.77
CA ARG A 500 -22.62 3.50 -13.59
C ARG A 500 -23.93 2.79 -13.89
N LYS A 501 -24.98 3.13 -13.14
CA LYS A 501 -26.37 2.82 -13.50
C LYS A 501 -26.81 3.66 -14.70
N GLU A 502 -27.97 3.32 -15.26
CA GLU A 502 -28.54 4.02 -16.44
C GLU A 502 -28.76 5.52 -16.19
N ASP A 503 -29.05 5.93 -14.95
CA ASP A 503 -29.18 7.34 -14.57
C ASP A 503 -27.84 8.02 -14.23
N GLY A 504 -26.73 7.29 -14.38
CA GLY A 504 -25.37 7.76 -14.15
C GLY A 504 -24.85 7.58 -12.72
N ALA A 505 -25.63 6.98 -11.81
CA ALA A 505 -25.21 6.79 -10.42
C ALA A 505 -24.07 5.78 -10.31
N PHE A 506 -23.05 6.09 -9.51
CA PHE A 506 -21.96 5.16 -9.24
C PHE A 506 -22.45 3.90 -8.54
N TYR A 507 -21.93 2.75 -8.96
CA TYR A 507 -22.17 1.46 -8.29
C TYR A 507 -21.00 0.51 -8.53
N ARG A 508 -21.00 -0.63 -7.84
CA ARG A 508 -19.96 -1.65 -7.88
C ARG A 508 -20.46 -2.85 -8.68
N ILE A 509 -19.82 -3.19 -9.82
CA ILE A 509 -20.09 -4.49 -10.49
C ILE A 509 -19.46 -5.61 -9.68
N CYS A 510 -18.15 -5.54 -9.40
CA CYS A 510 -17.39 -6.46 -8.54
C CYS A 510 -17.84 -7.92 -8.60
N GLN A 511 -17.87 -8.50 -9.80
CA GLN A 511 -18.32 -9.88 -10.03
C GLN A 511 -17.57 -10.87 -9.12
N ASP A 512 -18.31 -11.83 -8.54
CA ASP A 512 -17.82 -12.84 -7.59
C ASP A 512 -17.29 -12.28 -6.25
N GLU A 513 -17.38 -10.96 -6.00
CA GLU A 513 -17.10 -10.36 -4.69
C GLU A 513 -18.40 -10.14 -3.90
N TYR A 514 -18.30 -10.04 -2.57
CA TYR A 514 -19.48 -9.78 -1.73
C TYR A 514 -20.19 -8.47 -2.10
N SER A 515 -19.47 -7.48 -2.66
CA SER A 515 -19.99 -6.19 -3.08
C SER A 515 -20.63 -6.18 -4.48
N GLU A 516 -20.84 -7.35 -5.08
CA GLU A 516 -21.40 -7.46 -6.43
C GLU A 516 -22.76 -6.77 -6.58
N ASN A 517 -22.86 -5.87 -7.57
CA ASN A 517 -24.05 -5.14 -7.98
C ASN A 517 -24.71 -4.32 -6.85
N THR A 518 -23.91 -3.50 -6.17
CA THR A 518 -24.35 -2.69 -5.01
C THR A 518 -23.89 -1.22 -5.10
N MET A 519 -24.60 -0.32 -4.41
CA MET A 519 -24.20 1.08 -4.18
C MET A 519 -24.06 1.31 -2.68
N TRP A 520 -22.99 1.99 -2.25
CA TRP A 520 -22.64 2.18 -0.84
C TRP A 520 -22.61 3.65 -0.49
N ALA A 521 -23.21 4.07 0.61
CA ALA A 521 -23.14 5.46 1.08
C ALA A 521 -21.71 6.00 1.14
N ASP A 522 -20.75 5.14 1.49
CA ASP A 522 -19.31 5.37 1.55
C ASP A 522 -18.71 5.85 0.21
N ASP A 523 -19.27 5.43 -0.94
CA ASP A 523 -18.76 5.81 -2.27
C ASP A 523 -18.83 7.33 -2.51
N LEU A 524 -19.66 8.07 -1.77
CA LEU A 524 -19.65 9.53 -1.79
C LEU A 524 -18.34 10.11 -1.25
N TYR A 525 -17.80 9.53 -0.17
CA TYR A 525 -16.49 9.92 0.36
C TYR A 525 -15.35 9.43 -0.52
N MET A 526 -15.47 8.23 -1.08
CA MET A 526 -14.44 7.68 -1.95
C MET A 526 -14.39 8.33 -3.33
N SER A 527 -15.20 9.35 -3.62
CA SER A 527 -15.23 10.03 -4.92
C SER A 527 -15.26 11.55 -4.81
N THR A 528 -16.22 12.12 -4.09
CA THR A 528 -16.54 13.55 -4.18
C THR A 528 -15.49 14.50 -3.60
N PRO A 529 -14.78 14.21 -2.49
CA PRO A 529 -13.69 15.06 -1.99
C PRO A 529 -12.50 15.12 -2.96
N PHE A 530 -12.20 14.01 -3.64
CA PHE A 530 -11.19 13.97 -4.70
C PHE A 530 -11.60 14.84 -5.88
N LEU A 531 -12.82 14.69 -6.38
CA LEU A 531 -13.34 15.50 -7.49
C LEU A 531 -13.31 17.00 -7.17
N CYS A 532 -13.64 17.39 -5.94
CA CYS A 532 -13.58 18.78 -5.50
C CYS A 532 -12.14 19.35 -5.55
N ARG A 533 -11.17 18.61 -5.00
CA ARG A 533 -9.76 19.04 -5.02
C ARG A 533 -9.17 19.02 -6.40
N TYR A 534 -9.52 18.02 -7.21
CA TYR A 534 -9.11 17.92 -8.60
C TYR A 534 -9.61 19.13 -9.40
N ALA A 535 -10.88 19.50 -9.26
CA ALA A 535 -11.44 20.69 -9.89
C ALA A 535 -10.71 21.98 -9.45
N ARG A 536 -10.44 22.13 -8.15
CA ARG A 536 -9.73 23.28 -7.59
C ARG A 536 -8.33 23.47 -8.19
N ILE A 537 -7.59 22.37 -8.36
CA ILE A 537 -6.20 22.40 -8.85
C ILE A 537 -6.14 22.52 -10.37
N THR A 538 -7.01 21.82 -11.10
CA THR A 538 -6.95 21.73 -12.57
C THR A 538 -7.84 22.73 -13.30
N GLY A 539 -8.85 23.29 -12.63
CA GLY A 539 -9.89 24.12 -13.23
C GLY A 539 -10.99 23.34 -13.97
N VAL A 540 -10.99 22.01 -13.92
CA VAL A 540 -12.01 21.17 -14.58
C VAL A 540 -13.32 21.22 -13.77
N SER A 541 -14.25 22.10 -14.16
CA SER A 541 -15.51 22.34 -13.45
C SER A 541 -16.46 21.14 -13.49
N GLU A 542 -16.38 20.30 -14.52
CA GLU A 542 -17.21 19.09 -14.68
C GLU A 542 -17.05 18.11 -13.50
N ALA A 543 -15.91 18.15 -12.80
CA ALA A 543 -15.71 17.36 -11.59
C ALA A 543 -16.61 17.82 -10.43
N LEU A 544 -16.91 19.11 -10.32
CA LEU A 544 -17.86 19.63 -9.33
C LEU A 544 -19.30 19.29 -9.70
N ASP A 545 -19.65 19.38 -10.98
CA ASP A 545 -20.97 18.99 -11.49
C ASP A 545 -21.24 17.52 -11.20
N GLU A 546 -20.25 16.66 -11.45
CA GLU A 546 -20.32 15.23 -11.19
C GLU A 546 -20.45 14.93 -9.69
N ALA A 547 -19.64 15.59 -8.85
CA ALA A 547 -19.74 15.44 -7.40
C ALA A 547 -21.14 15.81 -6.87
N ALA A 548 -21.69 16.95 -7.32
CA ALA A 548 -23.03 17.39 -6.96
C ALA A 548 -24.13 16.43 -7.44
N LYS A 549 -24.01 15.94 -8.68
CA LYS A 549 -24.95 14.99 -9.28
C LYS A 549 -25.02 13.68 -8.48
N GLN A 550 -23.88 13.14 -8.05
CA GLN A 550 -23.85 11.88 -7.31
C GLN A 550 -24.57 11.97 -5.97
N PHE A 551 -24.49 13.09 -5.25
CA PHE A 551 -25.27 13.27 -4.01
C PHE A 551 -26.78 13.18 -4.24
N LEU A 552 -27.29 13.80 -5.30
CA LEU A 552 -28.71 13.77 -5.64
C LEU A 552 -29.17 12.37 -6.06
N LEU A 553 -28.32 11.65 -6.80
CA LEU A 553 -28.59 10.26 -7.19
C LEU A 553 -28.56 9.32 -5.97
N PHE A 554 -27.57 9.44 -5.09
CA PHE A 554 -27.48 8.60 -3.89
C PHE A 554 -28.63 8.87 -2.93
N ARG A 555 -29.08 10.12 -2.81
CA ARG A 555 -30.31 10.46 -2.09
C ARG A 555 -31.51 9.67 -2.61
N LYS A 556 -31.69 9.57 -3.94
CA LYS A 556 -32.80 8.82 -4.55
C LYS A 556 -32.80 7.34 -4.15
N TYR A 557 -31.63 6.71 -3.99
CA TYR A 557 -31.52 5.29 -3.70
C TYR A 557 -31.49 4.95 -2.21
N LEU A 558 -30.80 5.76 -1.40
CA LEU A 558 -30.42 5.40 -0.04
C LEU A 558 -31.14 6.19 1.04
N TYR A 559 -31.74 7.34 0.72
CA TYR A 559 -32.35 8.21 1.73
C TYR A 559 -33.57 7.57 2.38
N MET A 560 -33.61 7.63 3.71
CA MET A 560 -34.69 7.17 4.57
C MET A 560 -35.51 8.39 5.02
N PRO A 561 -36.67 8.67 4.39
CA PRO A 561 -37.37 9.95 4.58
C PRO A 561 -38.02 10.11 5.96
N GLU A 562 -38.40 9.03 6.63
CA GLU A 562 -39.03 9.11 7.96
C GLU A 562 -38.01 9.54 9.03
N GLU A 563 -36.81 8.95 9.00
CA GLU A 563 -35.73 9.24 9.93
C GLU A 563 -34.84 10.41 9.47
N ARG A 564 -34.90 10.78 8.19
CA ARG A 564 -34.04 11.78 7.53
C ARG A 564 -32.55 11.44 7.60
N ILE A 565 -32.21 10.17 7.40
CA ILE A 565 -30.85 9.63 7.37
C ILE A 565 -30.67 8.72 6.14
N MET A 566 -29.53 8.05 6.01
CA MET A 566 -29.23 7.17 4.87
C MET A 566 -29.21 5.69 5.28
N SER A 567 -29.73 4.83 4.42
CA SER A 567 -29.38 3.42 4.43
C SER A 567 -27.93 3.24 3.98
N HIS A 568 -27.24 2.23 4.53
CA HIS A 568 -25.84 1.97 4.20
C HIS A 568 -25.64 1.56 2.73
N VAL A 569 -26.43 0.60 2.25
CA VAL A 569 -26.26 -0.01 0.93
C VAL A 569 -27.58 -0.16 0.20
N PHE A 570 -27.56 0.04 -1.12
CA PHE A 570 -28.60 -0.38 -2.05
C PHE A 570 -28.12 -1.61 -2.82
N ASP A 571 -28.87 -2.70 -2.75
CA ASP A 571 -28.55 -3.94 -3.46
C ASP A 571 -29.41 -4.05 -4.72
N PHE A 572 -28.78 -3.91 -5.88
CA PHE A 572 -29.49 -3.94 -7.16
C PHE A 572 -29.90 -5.36 -7.59
N LYS A 573 -29.37 -6.41 -6.94
CA LYS A 573 -29.82 -7.80 -7.19
C LYS A 573 -31.25 -7.97 -6.68
N TYR A 574 -31.57 -7.34 -5.56
CA TYR A 574 -32.90 -7.38 -4.95
C TYR A 574 -33.74 -6.12 -5.23
N GLY A 575 -33.12 -5.05 -5.74
CA GLY A 575 -33.78 -3.79 -6.06
C GLY A 575 -34.25 -3.02 -4.82
N ILE A 576 -33.60 -3.21 -3.68
CA ILE A 576 -33.98 -2.60 -2.40
C ILE A 576 -32.77 -2.07 -1.63
N PRO A 577 -32.94 -1.01 -0.82
CA PRO A 577 -31.97 -0.65 0.20
C PRO A 577 -31.94 -1.72 1.30
N THR A 578 -30.80 -1.85 1.96
CA THR A 578 -30.67 -2.71 3.16
C THR A 578 -31.54 -2.24 4.32
N GLY A 579 -31.92 -0.95 4.33
CA GLY A 579 -32.71 -0.33 5.40
C GLY A 579 -31.94 -0.15 6.71
N ILE A 580 -30.63 -0.46 6.74
CA ILE A 580 -29.81 -0.32 7.94
C ILE A 580 -29.02 0.99 7.91
N PRO A 581 -29.27 1.95 8.82
CA PRO A 581 -28.54 3.21 8.88
C PRO A 581 -27.26 3.05 9.68
N TRP A 582 -26.25 2.44 9.06
CA TRP A 582 -24.93 2.27 9.66
C TRP A 582 -24.25 3.63 9.88
N GLY A 583 -23.73 3.84 11.10
CA GLY A 583 -23.21 5.13 11.54
C GLY A 583 -22.10 5.67 10.67
N ARG A 584 -21.05 4.88 10.38
CA ARG A 584 -19.90 5.38 9.60
C ARG A 584 -20.27 5.70 8.15
N GLY A 585 -21.06 4.88 7.46
CA GLY A 585 -21.54 5.19 6.10
C GLY A 585 -22.32 6.51 6.03
N ASN A 586 -23.14 6.79 7.05
CA ASN A 586 -23.83 8.08 7.21
C ASN A 586 -22.86 9.23 7.51
N GLY A 587 -21.86 8.98 8.36
CA GLY A 587 -20.77 9.92 8.65
C GLY A 587 -20.04 10.33 7.37
N TRP A 588 -19.67 9.36 6.53
CA TRP A 588 -19.01 9.61 5.24
C TRP A 588 -19.86 10.44 4.29
N THR A 589 -21.17 10.17 4.25
CA THR A 589 -22.12 10.96 3.46
C THR A 589 -22.10 12.41 3.90
N LEU A 590 -22.26 12.68 5.20
CA LEU A 590 -22.37 14.04 5.71
C LEU A 590 -21.04 14.80 5.61
N PHE A 591 -19.93 14.13 5.98
CA PHE A 591 -18.58 14.67 5.85
C PHE A 591 -18.32 15.14 4.43
N SER A 592 -18.59 14.27 3.45
CA SER A 592 -18.31 14.57 2.04
C SER A 592 -19.23 15.65 1.48
N LEU A 593 -20.47 15.74 1.98
CA LEU A 593 -21.37 16.82 1.58
C LEU A 593 -20.83 18.18 2.02
N THR A 594 -20.13 18.28 3.15
CA THR A 594 -19.46 19.52 3.55
C THR A 594 -18.30 19.89 2.62
N GLU A 595 -17.53 18.91 2.14
CA GLU A 595 -16.45 19.13 1.17
C GLU A 595 -17.01 19.65 -0.16
N VAL A 596 -18.11 19.07 -0.64
CA VAL A 596 -18.79 19.51 -1.85
C VAL A 596 -19.39 20.91 -1.69
N LEU A 597 -20.09 21.20 -0.58
CA LEU A 597 -20.72 22.50 -0.37
C LEU A 597 -19.73 23.66 -0.23
N GLU A 598 -18.52 23.39 0.29
CA GLU A 598 -17.42 24.36 0.33
C GLU A 598 -16.86 24.60 -1.07
N ALA A 599 -16.66 23.55 -1.87
CA ALA A 599 -16.07 23.67 -3.20
C ALA A 599 -17.04 24.22 -4.27
N LEU A 600 -18.35 24.03 -4.10
CA LEU A 600 -19.34 24.45 -5.08
C LEU A 600 -19.49 25.97 -5.16
N PRO A 601 -19.46 26.57 -6.37
CA PRO A 601 -19.79 27.97 -6.55
C PRO A 601 -21.17 28.32 -6.01
N ALA A 602 -21.33 29.50 -5.40
CA ALA A 602 -22.60 29.94 -4.83
C ALA A 602 -23.77 29.93 -5.84
N ALA A 603 -23.48 30.15 -7.12
CA ALA A 603 -24.45 30.17 -8.21
C ALA A 603 -24.71 28.79 -8.87
N HIS A 604 -24.05 27.72 -8.41
CA HIS A 604 -24.23 26.39 -8.99
C HIS A 604 -25.66 25.88 -8.79
N GLU A 605 -26.28 25.35 -9.85
CA GLU A 605 -27.71 25.00 -9.89
C GLU A 605 -28.12 23.97 -8.82
N ALA A 606 -27.27 22.96 -8.57
CA ALA A 606 -27.55 21.93 -7.56
C ALA A 606 -27.38 22.41 -6.10
N ARG A 607 -26.72 23.56 -5.87
CA ARG A 607 -26.31 23.98 -4.53
C ARG A 607 -27.49 24.16 -3.56
N PRO A 608 -28.63 24.78 -3.92
CA PRO A 608 -29.79 24.88 -3.03
C PRO A 608 -30.31 23.51 -2.59
N ALA A 609 -30.47 22.56 -3.52
CA ALA A 609 -30.94 21.22 -3.20
C ALA A 609 -29.98 20.46 -2.27
N LEU A 610 -28.67 20.67 -2.42
CA LEU A 610 -27.66 20.08 -1.55
C LEU A 610 -27.62 20.71 -0.16
N VAL A 611 -27.81 22.03 -0.04
CA VAL A 611 -27.94 22.71 1.26
C VAL A 611 -29.20 22.24 2.00
N ASP A 612 -30.31 22.06 1.27
CA ASP A 612 -31.55 21.53 1.84
C ASP A 612 -31.36 20.09 2.33
N PHE A 613 -30.71 19.25 1.52
CA PHE A 613 -30.38 17.89 1.90
C PHE A 613 -29.46 17.82 3.11
N PHE A 614 -28.45 18.69 3.17
CA PHE A 614 -27.55 18.81 4.32
C PHE A 614 -28.33 19.15 5.60
N ASN A 615 -29.26 20.11 5.55
CA ASN A 615 -30.10 20.46 6.70
C ASN A 615 -31.02 19.30 7.14
N GLU A 616 -31.60 18.55 6.20
CA GLU A 616 -32.42 17.38 6.51
C GLU A 616 -31.62 16.30 7.23
N LEU A 617 -30.44 15.95 6.68
CA LEU A 617 -29.53 14.96 7.28
C LEU A 617 -29.05 15.42 8.66
N CYS A 618 -28.59 16.67 8.79
CA CYS A 618 -28.18 17.22 10.09
C CYS A 618 -29.31 17.14 11.12
N GLY A 619 -30.54 17.46 10.72
CA GLY A 619 -31.72 17.33 11.58
C GLY A 619 -31.97 15.90 12.05
N GLY A 620 -31.94 14.92 11.14
CA GLY A 620 -32.10 13.50 11.46
C GLY A 620 -31.01 12.98 12.40
N TYR A 621 -29.75 13.32 12.14
CA TYR A 621 -28.64 12.93 13.00
C TYR A 621 -28.74 13.57 14.39
N ALA A 622 -29.03 14.86 14.49
CA ALA A 622 -29.15 15.54 15.78
C ALA A 622 -30.27 14.95 16.67
N ASP A 623 -31.34 14.41 16.08
CA ASP A 623 -32.42 13.73 16.82
C ASP A 623 -32.01 12.36 17.39
N LEU A 624 -30.92 11.78 16.91
CA LEU A 624 -30.41 10.47 17.30
C LEU A 624 -29.15 10.53 18.19
N GLN A 625 -28.74 11.72 18.64
CA GLN A 625 -27.56 11.87 19.51
C GLN A 625 -27.85 11.31 20.91
N ALA A 626 -27.00 10.40 21.39
CA ALA A 626 -27.14 9.81 22.71
C ALA A 626 -26.85 10.83 23.84
N GLU A 627 -27.23 10.48 25.07
CA GLU A 627 -26.95 11.29 26.26
C GLU A 627 -25.45 11.52 26.46
N SER A 628 -24.62 10.53 26.12
CA SER A 628 -23.16 10.61 26.20
C SER A 628 -22.54 11.65 25.26
N GLY A 629 -23.28 12.07 24.23
CA GLY A 629 -22.81 12.90 23.11
C GLY A 629 -22.45 12.12 21.85
N LEU A 630 -22.28 10.80 21.94
CA LEU A 630 -21.95 9.94 20.79
C LEU A 630 -23.22 9.49 20.04
N TRP A 631 -23.01 8.85 18.89
CA TRP A 631 -24.04 8.16 18.11
C TRP A 631 -23.83 6.65 18.13
N HIS A 632 -24.92 5.91 17.98
CA HIS A 632 -24.91 4.46 17.91
C HIS A 632 -24.40 3.94 16.55
N GLN A 633 -23.72 2.79 16.57
CA GLN A 633 -23.23 2.07 15.40
C GLN A 633 -24.34 1.82 14.36
N VAL A 634 -25.55 1.53 14.82
CA VAL A 634 -26.78 1.58 14.00
C VAL A 634 -27.59 2.74 14.55
N LEU A 635 -27.74 3.81 13.76
CA LEU A 635 -28.12 5.13 14.28
C LEU A 635 -29.49 5.15 14.98
N ASN A 636 -30.44 4.36 14.50
CA ASN A 636 -31.80 4.28 15.02
C ASN A 636 -32.02 3.11 15.99
N ASP A 637 -30.96 2.49 16.49
CA ASP A 637 -31.02 1.36 17.43
C ASP A 637 -30.12 1.63 18.65
N THR A 638 -30.75 1.97 19.79
CA THR A 638 -30.05 2.29 21.04
C THR A 638 -29.37 1.08 21.70
N ASP A 639 -29.69 -0.15 21.28
CA ASP A 639 -28.99 -1.35 21.75
C ASP A 639 -27.66 -1.56 21.01
N ALA A 640 -27.41 -0.84 19.91
CA ALA A 640 -26.10 -0.84 19.26
C ALA A 640 -25.09 -0.04 20.10
N TYR A 641 -23.81 -0.42 20.08
CA TYR A 641 -22.79 0.32 20.83
C TYR A 641 -22.57 1.72 20.23
N GLU A 642 -22.16 2.68 21.06
CA GLU A 642 -21.86 4.06 20.62
C GLU A 642 -20.54 4.13 19.83
N GLU A 643 -20.56 4.46 18.55
CA GLU A 643 -19.39 4.38 17.66
C GLU A 643 -18.70 5.74 17.48
N ALA A 644 -17.36 5.71 17.56
CA ALA A 644 -16.57 6.93 17.68
C ALA A 644 -16.33 7.62 16.33
N SER A 645 -16.10 6.87 15.25
CA SER A 645 -15.78 7.48 13.94
C SER A 645 -16.95 8.25 13.33
N CYS A 646 -18.16 7.72 13.38
CA CYS A 646 -19.37 8.41 12.93
C CYS A 646 -19.65 9.67 13.75
N THR A 647 -19.51 9.57 15.08
CA THR A 647 -19.66 10.71 16.00
C THR A 647 -18.72 11.85 15.62
N ALA A 648 -17.46 11.53 15.35
CA ALA A 648 -16.47 12.53 14.95
C ALA A 648 -16.78 13.16 13.59
N MET A 649 -17.26 12.39 12.60
CA MET A 649 -17.71 12.95 11.32
C MET A 649 -18.93 13.86 11.45
N PHE A 650 -19.87 13.54 12.35
CA PHE A 650 -21.01 14.42 12.63
C PHE A 650 -20.56 15.71 13.32
N ALA A 651 -19.66 15.62 14.31
CA ALA A 651 -19.09 16.80 14.97
C ALA A 651 -18.36 17.72 13.97
N TYR A 652 -17.52 17.14 13.11
CA TYR A 652 -16.85 17.84 12.00
C TYR A 652 -17.86 18.57 11.12
N SER A 653 -18.88 17.85 10.65
CA SER A 653 -19.82 18.40 9.68
C SER A 653 -20.72 19.48 10.26
N PHE A 654 -21.18 19.31 11.51
CA PHE A 654 -21.95 20.32 12.22
C PHE A 654 -21.14 21.59 12.45
N ALA A 655 -19.89 21.47 12.90
CA ALA A 655 -19.01 22.62 13.10
C ALA A 655 -18.78 23.41 11.80
N ARG A 656 -18.55 22.72 10.68
CA ARG A 656 -18.43 23.36 9.35
C ARG A 656 -19.72 24.00 8.90
N GLY A 657 -20.85 23.29 9.02
CA GLY A 657 -22.15 23.82 8.63
C GLY A 657 -22.54 25.11 9.35
N VAL A 658 -22.12 25.26 10.62
CA VAL A 658 -22.26 26.51 11.38
C VAL A 658 -21.33 27.59 10.83
N ARG A 659 -20.03 27.32 10.76
CA ARG A 659 -19.00 28.29 10.32
C ARG A 659 -19.26 28.84 8.92
N PHE A 660 -19.71 27.99 8.00
CA PHE A 660 -20.01 28.37 6.61
C PHE A 660 -21.46 28.86 6.40
N GLY A 661 -22.28 28.91 7.45
CA GLY A 661 -23.64 29.46 7.39
C GLY A 661 -24.63 28.65 6.57
N TRP A 662 -24.47 27.32 6.48
CA TRP A 662 -25.37 26.44 5.73
C TRP A 662 -26.59 26.00 6.55
N LEU A 663 -26.49 26.06 7.88
CA LEU A 663 -27.50 25.52 8.79
C LEU A 663 -28.57 26.57 9.13
N ARG A 664 -29.84 26.17 9.02
CA ARG A 664 -31.00 27.02 9.34
C ARG A 664 -31.19 27.23 10.84
N GLU A 665 -30.77 26.26 11.66
CA GLU A 665 -30.88 26.27 13.13
C GLU A 665 -29.49 26.13 13.80
N PRO A 666 -28.57 27.09 13.61
CA PRO A 666 -27.15 26.89 13.94
C PRO A 666 -26.91 26.56 15.42
N GLN A 667 -27.69 27.13 16.35
CA GLN A 667 -27.53 26.89 17.79
C GLN A 667 -27.65 25.41 18.17
N ARG A 668 -28.63 24.70 17.60
CA ARG A 668 -28.84 23.26 17.84
C ARG A 668 -27.61 22.45 17.46
N PHE A 669 -26.97 22.81 16.36
CA PHE A 669 -25.82 22.08 15.82
C PHE A 669 -24.50 22.48 16.50
N ILE A 670 -24.39 23.71 17.01
CA ILE A 670 -23.30 24.12 17.91
C ILE A 670 -23.30 23.21 19.14
N GLU A 671 -24.46 23.09 19.81
CA GLU A 671 -24.60 22.26 21.02
C GLU A 671 -24.29 20.80 20.72
N ALA A 672 -24.84 20.25 19.63
CA ALA A 672 -24.59 18.87 19.23
C ALA A 672 -23.10 18.60 18.93
N ALA A 673 -22.41 19.49 18.20
CA ALA A 673 -21.00 19.35 17.86
C ALA A 673 -20.09 19.38 19.11
N LEU A 674 -20.35 20.34 20.02
CA LEU A 674 -19.58 20.46 21.26
C LEU A 674 -19.82 19.29 22.21
N LYS A 675 -21.07 18.80 22.29
CA LYS A 675 -21.42 17.62 23.08
C LYS A 675 -20.75 16.35 22.52
N ALA A 676 -20.71 16.22 21.19
CA ALA A 676 -20.05 15.11 20.52
C ALA A 676 -18.55 15.08 20.84
N TRP A 677 -17.87 16.23 20.72
CA TRP A 677 -16.45 16.33 21.02
C TRP A 677 -16.13 16.07 22.50
N ASP A 678 -16.93 16.62 23.43
CA ASP A 678 -16.78 16.35 24.87
C ASP A 678 -16.95 14.84 25.17
N GLY A 679 -17.95 14.18 24.56
CA GLY A 679 -18.12 12.73 24.65
C GLY A 679 -16.91 11.96 24.12
N LEU A 680 -16.38 12.35 22.96
CA LEU A 680 -15.21 11.70 22.36
C LEU A 680 -13.96 11.82 23.23
N THR A 681 -13.67 13.00 23.77
CA THR A 681 -12.50 13.23 24.64
C THR A 681 -12.60 12.54 26.00
N ARG A 682 -13.83 12.24 26.45
CA ARG A 682 -14.09 11.53 27.71
C ARG A 682 -14.11 10.01 27.57
N ILE A 683 -14.64 9.50 26.46
CA ILE A 683 -15.00 8.08 26.32
C ILE A 683 -14.17 7.36 25.25
N ALA A 684 -13.73 8.05 24.19
CA ALA A 684 -13.10 7.43 23.03
C ALA A 684 -11.61 7.71 22.89
N ILE A 685 -11.08 8.78 23.48
CA ILE A 685 -9.65 9.12 23.40
C ILE A 685 -9.01 8.98 24.78
N ASP A 686 -8.04 8.08 24.91
CA ASP A 686 -7.31 7.90 26.16
C ASP A 686 -6.14 8.89 26.31
N ALA A 687 -5.60 8.97 27.52
CA ALA A 687 -4.52 9.86 27.91
C ALA A 687 -3.20 9.65 27.15
N GLN A 688 -3.05 8.53 26.44
CA GLN A 688 -1.90 8.26 25.58
C GLN A 688 -2.17 8.60 24.11
N GLY A 689 -3.36 9.15 23.80
CA GLY A 689 -3.79 9.45 22.44
C GLY A 689 -4.25 8.23 21.65
N ASN A 690 -4.52 7.09 22.29
CA ASN A 690 -5.16 6.00 21.56
C ASN A 690 -6.65 6.31 21.38
N VAL A 691 -7.16 5.97 20.20
CA VAL A 691 -8.57 6.10 19.83
C VAL A 691 -9.25 4.75 19.98
N HIS A 692 -10.34 4.71 20.73
CA HIS A 692 -11.18 3.54 20.97
C HIS A 692 -12.55 3.74 20.31
N GLY A 693 -13.35 2.68 20.25
CA GLY A 693 -14.72 2.77 19.75
C GLY A 693 -14.87 2.94 18.24
N VAL A 694 -13.79 2.75 17.48
CA VAL A 694 -13.82 2.79 16.01
C VAL A 694 -14.13 1.41 15.47
N CYS A 695 -15.22 1.23 14.74
CA CYS A 695 -15.54 -0.09 14.18
C CYS A 695 -14.62 -0.47 13.01
N SER A 696 -14.24 -1.74 12.88
CA SER A 696 -13.34 -2.20 11.80
C SER A 696 -13.98 -2.08 10.41
N GLY A 697 -13.22 -2.36 9.33
CA GLY A 697 -13.74 -2.37 7.96
C GLY A 697 -14.97 -3.25 7.79
N SER A 698 -16.01 -2.72 7.13
CA SER A 698 -17.35 -3.31 7.07
C SER A 698 -17.64 -3.96 5.72
N ARG A 699 -18.46 -5.02 5.74
CA ARG A 699 -19.25 -5.49 4.61
C ARG A 699 -20.66 -4.88 4.72
N TYR A 700 -21.68 -5.54 4.20
CA TYR A 700 -23.07 -5.15 4.41
C TYR A 700 -23.94 -6.36 4.78
N ALA A 701 -25.09 -6.07 5.37
CA ALA A 701 -26.13 -7.04 5.68
C ALA A 701 -27.50 -6.37 5.67
N PHE A 702 -28.56 -7.17 5.49
CA PHE A 702 -29.97 -6.78 5.64
C PHE A 702 -30.48 -6.84 7.08
N THR A 703 -29.56 -6.98 8.06
CA THR A 703 -29.89 -7.07 9.48
C THR A 703 -28.94 -6.18 10.28
N ALA A 704 -29.48 -5.51 11.30
CA ALA A 704 -28.70 -4.74 12.26
C ALA A 704 -27.74 -5.63 13.07
N ASP A 705 -28.04 -6.93 13.23
CA ASP A 705 -27.24 -7.85 14.04
C ASP A 705 -25.80 -7.95 13.56
N TYR A 706 -25.56 -7.94 12.25
CA TYR A 706 -24.20 -7.92 11.69
C TYR A 706 -23.40 -6.72 12.21
N TYR A 707 -23.98 -5.52 12.11
CA TYR A 707 -23.32 -4.28 12.52
C TYR A 707 -23.14 -4.19 14.04
N LYS A 708 -24.06 -4.79 14.81
CA LYS A 708 -24.06 -4.77 16.28
C LYS A 708 -23.13 -5.80 16.91
N LYS A 709 -23.12 -7.02 16.36
CA LYS A 709 -22.55 -8.22 17.00
C LYS A 709 -21.25 -8.68 16.33
N ASP A 710 -21.13 -8.48 15.02
CA ASP A 710 -19.99 -9.01 14.24
C ASP A 710 -18.98 -7.90 13.88
N LEU A 711 -19.49 -6.72 13.53
CA LEU A 711 -18.67 -5.55 13.19
C LEU A 711 -18.26 -4.78 14.45
N LEU A 712 -17.21 -5.27 15.12
CA LEU A 712 -16.76 -4.75 16.40
C LEU A 712 -15.65 -3.69 16.27
N THR A 713 -15.35 -3.05 17.40
CA THR A 713 -14.39 -1.96 17.50
C THR A 713 -12.95 -2.43 17.56
N VAL A 714 -12.05 -1.67 16.95
CA VAL A 714 -10.61 -1.88 16.95
C VAL A 714 -9.95 -0.61 17.44
N LYS A 715 -9.11 -0.73 18.48
CA LYS A 715 -8.34 0.40 19.01
C LYS A 715 -7.36 0.90 17.95
N ASN A 716 -7.22 2.20 17.78
CA ASN A 716 -6.36 2.87 16.78
C ASN A 716 -6.59 2.42 15.35
N ASP A 717 -7.82 2.01 15.03
CA ASP A 717 -8.16 1.68 13.66
C ASP A 717 -8.05 2.92 12.76
N ASN A 718 -7.37 2.76 11.62
CA ASN A 718 -7.04 3.84 10.68
C ASN A 718 -8.29 4.55 10.13
N HIS A 719 -9.47 3.93 10.16
CA HIS A 719 -10.71 4.58 9.74
C HIS A 719 -11.11 5.77 10.64
N GLY A 720 -10.66 5.77 11.90
CA GLY A 720 -11.10 6.75 12.89
C GLY A 720 -10.06 7.79 13.31
N VAL A 721 -8.76 7.44 13.31
CA VAL A 721 -7.71 8.32 13.88
C VAL A 721 -7.62 9.67 13.16
N GLY A 722 -7.58 9.66 11.82
CA GLY A 722 -7.64 10.89 11.00
C GLY A 722 -8.89 11.73 11.24
N ILE A 723 -10.04 11.05 11.34
CA ILE A 723 -11.33 11.69 11.55
C ILE A 723 -11.41 12.36 12.93
N MET A 724 -10.83 11.77 13.98
CA MET A 724 -10.74 12.41 15.30
C MET A 724 -9.95 13.72 15.24
N MET A 725 -8.83 13.71 14.50
CA MET A 725 -8.00 14.90 14.27
C MET A 725 -8.78 15.98 13.51
N LEU A 726 -9.52 15.61 12.47
CA LEU A 726 -10.36 16.54 11.69
C LEU A 726 -11.50 17.13 12.53
N ALA A 727 -12.21 16.29 13.29
CA ALA A 727 -13.29 16.72 14.17
C ALA A 727 -12.80 17.70 15.23
N GLY A 728 -11.71 17.38 15.92
CA GLY A 728 -11.12 18.28 16.91
C GLY A 728 -10.63 19.59 16.29
N SER A 729 -10.07 19.54 15.07
CA SER A 729 -9.64 20.73 14.33
C SER A 729 -10.81 21.66 14.01
N GLU A 730 -11.93 21.12 13.53
CA GLU A 730 -13.13 21.93 13.25
C GLU A 730 -13.81 22.44 14.53
N VAL A 731 -13.74 21.70 15.64
CA VAL A 731 -14.23 22.18 16.94
C VAL A 731 -13.37 23.35 17.47
N VAL A 732 -12.05 23.30 17.29
CA VAL A 732 -11.17 24.44 17.60
C VAL A 732 -11.57 25.67 16.77
N LYS A 733 -11.73 25.50 15.45
CA LYS A 733 -12.14 26.57 14.53
C LYS A 733 -13.55 27.09 14.83
N LEU A 734 -14.47 26.23 15.29
CA LEU A 734 -15.81 26.62 15.72
C LEU A 734 -15.74 27.48 16.98
N ASN A 735 -14.98 27.06 18.00
CA ASN A 735 -14.82 27.84 19.23
C ASN A 735 -14.20 29.22 18.95
N GLN A 736 -13.24 29.30 18.03
CA GLN A 736 -12.66 30.57 17.58
C GLN A 736 -13.73 31.44 16.88
N TRP A 737 -14.49 30.87 15.95
CA TRP A 737 -15.57 31.57 15.25
C TRP A 737 -16.67 32.07 16.20
N LEU A 738 -17.00 31.30 17.25
CA LEU A 738 -17.97 31.73 18.27
C LEU A 738 -17.44 32.87 19.15
N ALA A 739 -16.12 32.92 19.37
CA ALA A 739 -15.49 33.98 20.14
C ALA A 739 -15.34 35.27 19.33
N ASP A 740 -14.96 35.16 18.06
CA ASP A 740 -14.88 36.27 17.10
C ASP A 740 -15.29 35.82 15.68
N PRO A 741 -16.56 36.06 15.27
CA PRO A 741 -17.04 35.65 13.96
C PRO A 741 -16.41 36.42 12.78
N LEU A 742 -15.76 37.57 13.02
CA LEU A 742 -15.27 38.46 11.96
C LEU A 742 -13.80 38.18 11.58
N GLU A 743 -13.00 37.57 12.46
CA GLU A 743 -11.58 37.25 12.20
C GLU A 743 -11.36 35.95 11.37
N VAL A 744 -12.35 35.05 11.29
CA VAL A 744 -12.16 33.69 10.72
C VAL A 744 -12.82 33.49 9.34
N ALA A 745 -13.21 34.59 8.68
CA ALA A 745 -13.72 34.60 7.31
C ALA A 745 -12.61 34.96 6.30
N GLN A 746 -11.52 34.18 6.30
CA GLN A 746 -10.53 34.14 5.22
C GLN A 746 -10.08 32.70 4.98
#